data_AF-A0A7H8I0Q3-F1
#
_entry.id   AF-A0A7H8I0Q3-F1
#
_cell.length_a   1.000
_cell.length_b   1.000
_cell.length_c   1.000
_cell.angle_alpha   90.00
_cell.angle_beta   90.00
_cell.angle_gamma   90.00
#
_symmetry.space_group_name_H-M   'P 1'
#
loop_
_entity.id
_entity.type
_entity.pdbx_description
1 polymer ?
#
loop_
_entity_poly.entity_id
_entity_poly.type
_entity_poly.pdbx_seq_one_letter_code
_entity_poly.pdbx_strand_id
1 'polypeptide(L)'
;MANVALICARRSETAEAQAGDLTRAAELLKAAVIQRRQWSGETRGILALLARVLLVKGQFGAVLNMLLPAPLGTANADEAEDPALRRLALTAAHGSGDSELVASIEAAMTDSVEDRIARLRLGLLELPAAEAEALWRAHLARARADHDGEAAAMATHRLAALGVDASAQLDELIRAGSLPPGTNRLPRAIATFRRDPAEGLSLLRALSSEDPGAAEQLVHALIEVGRPDEAIAATASAAQRFRSARFVTLHALLVFQHAAAEQADRALQDALQIEDRPAERVELATRLADIAARAQDWTRAESILAQVVADQTPPPDGVVWNLVRAQLNSGGDARAAATVTRHQPRVRSEEEGKLWAQAMASIAWDEELAEMAIALASEFAENAQLATVLLTHLVTATRGTAPEIDDEYADALDPIPDLPDDRPVVRGDLHRRAFELLNTLYETHGEATGLRILSTASPEEFLSQIEAVLPRPDQTQLTDLADQISRAQVPAGVLALSIGRSYTSVLVQRSAGLLVAVAVDDGEHQADMDAAMASAGRPAVVDISTLLVLSQLTDADTVSGQVSDLILALPAYHDVLRAALQARTLAGSFGSLGSGAAAGSLTFYERNEEHYEFVRDRTAAVEALARRCSIRPVGAASVFGDNSERARAVPWLAAIDVAAQEGLPLWCDDLSVRRLARSAGISCFSTMAMAEVLRDSRLKSAHTPDEIDAVIDTAARTVGELHAEFVVDLPVTFEQLLDQAEADGWVPAAAGLAIERPSWWGWQDDPVGLLMNRLYPVVREAAPAQLPNWHRAAMLGAARAQSTPAEQLQALANLALLGWELEPALDDLVGAFRTARQLAVALGDIGDPLEGLPAARTVLAENGIPRTDQVILDLTVTLEAEVGVVVE
;
A
#
# COMPACT_ATOMS: atom_id res chain seq x y z
N MET A 1 41.72 -15.48 35.96
CA MET A 1 40.61 -15.21 35.00
C MET A 1 41.11 -14.42 33.80
N ALA A 2 41.61 -13.18 33.96
CA ALA A 2 42.11 -12.36 32.84
C ALA A 2 43.17 -13.03 31.94
N ASN A 3 44.17 -13.72 32.52
CA ASN A 3 45.20 -14.42 31.73
C ASN A 3 44.63 -15.58 30.88
N VAL A 4 43.64 -16.30 31.40
CA VAL A 4 42.97 -17.38 30.66
C VAL A 4 42.11 -16.80 29.54
N ALA A 5 41.43 -15.68 29.80
CA ALA A 5 40.67 -14.98 28.78
C ALA A 5 41.58 -14.44 27.65
N LEU A 6 42.78 -13.95 27.97
CA LEU A 6 43.76 -13.49 26.98
C LEU A 6 44.24 -14.64 26.09
N ILE A 7 44.44 -15.83 26.66
CA ILE A 7 44.82 -17.03 25.89
C ILE A 7 43.68 -17.43 24.95
N CYS A 8 42.43 -17.48 25.45
CA CYS A 8 41.26 -17.78 24.62
C CYS A 8 41.07 -16.75 23.49
N ALA A 9 41.18 -15.46 23.79
CA ALA A 9 41.07 -14.39 22.80
C ALA A 9 42.16 -14.51 21.71
N ARG A 10 43.43 -14.69 22.10
CA ARG A 10 44.54 -14.85 21.14
C ARG A 10 44.41 -16.12 20.31
N ARG A 11 44.01 -17.25 20.91
CA ARG A 11 43.81 -18.50 20.18
C ARG A 11 42.73 -18.39 19.13
N SER A 12 41.67 -17.61 19.40
CA SER A 12 40.56 -17.41 18.46
C SER A 12 40.96 -16.75 17.13
N GLU A 13 42.11 -16.08 17.08
CA GLU A 13 42.65 -15.40 15.89
C GLU A 13 43.64 -16.28 15.10
N THR A 14 43.81 -17.55 15.49
CA THR A 14 44.76 -18.48 14.87
C THR A 14 44.08 -19.67 14.20
N ALA A 15 44.84 -20.46 13.45
CA ALA A 15 44.38 -21.73 12.91
C ALA A 15 44.00 -22.77 13.99
N GLU A 16 44.33 -22.53 15.26
CA GLU A 16 44.00 -23.38 16.41
C GLU A 16 42.74 -22.92 17.18
N ALA A 17 41.96 -21.98 16.62
CA ALA A 17 40.74 -21.47 17.24
C ALA A 17 39.75 -22.60 17.60
N GLN A 18 39.19 -22.55 18.83
CA GLN A 18 38.14 -23.46 19.25
C GLN A 18 36.77 -22.77 19.29
N ALA A 19 35.71 -23.54 19.01
CA ALA A 19 34.34 -23.07 19.15
C ALA A 19 34.08 -22.59 20.58
N GLY A 20 33.61 -21.35 20.72
CA GLY A 20 33.31 -20.74 22.03
C GLY A 20 34.46 -20.02 22.73
N ASP A 21 35.66 -19.92 22.15
CA ASP A 21 36.81 -19.23 22.77
C ASP A 21 36.52 -17.77 23.14
N LEU A 22 35.92 -17.02 22.22
CA LEU A 22 35.54 -15.62 22.45
C LEU A 22 34.40 -15.51 23.47
N THR A 23 33.45 -16.45 23.48
CA THR A 23 32.39 -16.50 24.50
C THR A 23 32.97 -16.71 25.88
N ARG A 24 33.88 -17.67 26.01
CA ARG A 24 34.55 -17.96 27.27
C ARG A 24 35.43 -16.81 27.74
N ALA A 25 36.13 -16.15 26.82
CA ALA A 25 36.93 -14.97 27.12
C ALA A 25 36.03 -13.82 27.64
N ALA A 26 34.91 -13.55 26.97
CA ALA A 26 33.96 -12.51 27.37
C ALA A 26 33.36 -12.78 28.75
N GLU A 27 32.93 -14.00 29.05
CA GLU A 27 32.40 -14.38 30.36
C GLU A 27 33.42 -14.18 31.49
N LEU A 28 34.65 -14.65 31.29
CA LEU A 28 35.73 -14.56 32.27
C LEU A 28 36.13 -13.10 32.53
N LEU A 29 36.16 -12.27 31.48
CA LEU A 29 36.46 -10.84 31.60
C LEU A 29 35.30 -10.07 32.25
N LYS A 30 34.05 -10.36 31.89
CA LYS A 30 32.86 -9.74 32.51
C LYS A 30 32.79 -10.05 34.01
N ALA A 31 33.03 -11.31 34.40
CA ALA A 31 33.12 -11.70 35.80
C ALA A 31 34.25 -10.97 36.53
N ALA A 32 35.42 -10.81 35.89
CA ALA A 32 36.54 -10.08 36.47
C ALA A 32 36.25 -8.58 36.65
N VAL A 33 35.55 -7.93 35.71
CA VAL A 33 35.11 -6.53 35.84
C VAL A 33 34.12 -6.38 37.00
N ILE A 34 33.08 -7.22 37.06
CA ILE A 34 32.09 -7.18 38.16
C ILE A 34 32.79 -7.36 39.51
N GLN A 35 33.66 -8.37 39.62
CA GLN A 35 34.40 -8.62 40.84
C GLN A 35 35.28 -7.43 41.25
N ARG A 36 35.97 -6.76 40.31
CA ARG A 36 36.82 -5.60 40.63
C ARG A 36 36.03 -4.36 41.01
N ARG A 37 34.87 -4.12 40.37
CA ARG A 37 33.96 -3.03 40.73
C ARG A 37 33.42 -3.16 42.15
N GLN A 38 33.23 -4.38 42.68
CA GLN A 38 32.74 -4.62 44.05
C GLN A 38 33.64 -4.10 45.18
N TRP A 39 34.95 -3.94 44.94
CA TRP A 39 35.90 -3.41 45.93
C TRP A 39 36.71 -2.22 45.41
N SER A 40 36.22 -1.54 44.37
CA SER A 40 36.84 -0.35 43.76
C SER A 40 38.28 -0.59 43.26
N GLY A 41 38.57 -1.79 42.74
CA GLY A 41 39.86 -2.11 42.13
C GLY A 41 40.01 -1.55 40.72
N GLU A 42 41.24 -1.51 40.19
CA GLU A 42 41.52 -1.00 38.84
C GLU A 42 40.84 -1.84 37.74
N THR A 43 39.97 -1.23 36.92
CA THR A 43 39.16 -1.93 35.89
C THR A 43 39.59 -1.63 34.45
N ARG A 44 40.23 -0.48 34.20
CA ARG A 44 40.53 0.06 32.85
C ARG A 44 41.13 -0.97 31.87
N GLY A 45 42.21 -1.63 32.26
CA GLY A 45 42.87 -2.63 31.38
C GLY A 45 42.01 -3.86 31.08
N ILE A 46 41.17 -4.29 32.03
CA ILE A 46 40.27 -5.44 31.85
C ILE A 46 39.06 -5.04 31.00
N LEU A 47 38.53 -3.82 31.19
CA LEU A 47 37.46 -3.24 30.37
C LEU A 47 37.90 -3.09 28.92
N ALA A 48 39.13 -2.62 28.67
CA ALA A 48 39.66 -2.51 27.32
C ALA A 48 39.76 -3.88 26.61
N LEU A 49 40.20 -4.91 27.33
CA LEU A 49 40.24 -6.28 26.81
C LEU A 49 38.84 -6.85 26.56
N LEU A 50 37.90 -6.64 27.50
CA LEU A 50 36.52 -7.08 27.33
C LEU A 50 35.86 -6.40 26.13
N ALA A 51 36.03 -5.07 26.01
CA ALA A 51 35.49 -4.31 24.89
C ALA A 51 36.05 -4.82 23.55
N ARG A 52 37.36 -5.09 23.43
CA ARG A 52 37.94 -5.68 22.22
C ARG A 52 37.32 -7.05 21.87
N VAL A 53 37.15 -7.93 22.85
CA VAL A 53 36.51 -9.24 22.63
C VAL A 53 35.06 -9.06 22.16
N LEU A 54 34.30 -8.15 22.78
CA LEU A 54 32.91 -7.89 22.40
C LEU A 54 32.80 -7.23 21.02
N LEU A 55 33.73 -6.34 20.66
CA LEU A 55 33.83 -5.75 19.31
C LEU A 55 34.07 -6.83 18.25
N VAL A 56 34.99 -7.78 18.49
CA VAL A 56 35.23 -8.92 17.58
C VAL A 56 34.00 -9.82 17.47
N LYS A 57 33.24 -9.96 18.57
CA LYS A 57 31.95 -10.68 18.57
C LYS A 57 30.80 -9.88 17.93
N GLY A 58 31.00 -8.63 17.50
CA GLY A 58 29.96 -7.77 16.93
C GLY A 58 28.90 -7.32 17.95
N GLN A 59 29.21 -7.33 19.25
CA GLN A 59 28.29 -6.95 20.34
C GLN A 59 28.44 -5.46 20.70
N PHE A 60 28.19 -4.57 19.75
CA PHE A 60 28.44 -3.12 19.89
C PHE A 60 27.64 -2.48 21.03
N GLY A 61 26.34 -2.79 21.16
CA GLY A 61 25.50 -2.26 22.25
C GLY A 61 26.00 -2.65 23.65
N ALA A 62 26.55 -3.86 23.79
CA ALA A 62 27.13 -4.30 25.06
C ALA A 62 28.41 -3.52 25.42
N VAL A 63 29.20 -3.11 24.41
CA VAL A 63 30.37 -2.25 24.60
C VAL A 63 29.93 -0.86 25.03
N LEU A 64 28.95 -0.26 24.34
CA LEU A 64 28.44 1.08 24.65
C LEU A 64 27.86 1.16 26.06
N ASN A 65 26.97 0.23 26.42
CA ASN A 65 26.40 0.15 27.78
C ASN A 65 27.46 -0.01 28.88
N MET A 66 28.61 -0.62 28.56
CA MET A 66 29.68 -0.83 29.53
C MET A 66 30.60 0.39 29.67
N LEU A 67 30.85 1.11 28.57
CA LEU A 67 31.87 2.16 28.48
C LEU A 67 31.32 3.59 28.59
N LEU A 68 30.01 3.79 28.40
CA LEU A 68 29.38 5.10 28.54
C LEU A 68 28.84 5.34 29.97
N PRO A 69 28.82 6.60 30.44
CA PRO A 69 28.17 6.96 31.70
C PRO A 69 26.64 6.91 31.59
N ALA A 70 25.94 6.97 32.73
CA ALA A 70 24.49 7.12 32.75
C ALA A 70 24.05 8.41 32.04
N PRO A 71 22.91 8.44 31.31
CA PRO A 71 21.88 7.39 31.24
C PRO A 71 22.16 6.25 30.23
N LEU A 72 23.18 6.38 29.38
CA LEU A 72 23.44 5.46 28.26
C LEU A 72 24.22 4.20 28.65
N GLY A 73 24.87 4.20 29.82
CA GLY A 73 25.64 3.05 30.27
C GLY A 73 25.95 3.03 31.77
N THR A 74 26.89 2.17 32.12
CA THR A 74 27.24 1.78 33.51
C THR A 74 28.67 2.16 33.90
N ALA A 75 29.41 2.88 33.05
CA ALA A 75 30.75 3.33 33.37
C ALA A 75 30.72 4.38 34.49
N ASN A 76 31.67 4.29 35.41
CA ASN A 76 31.90 5.37 36.38
C ASN A 76 32.67 6.53 35.73
N ALA A 77 32.84 7.65 36.45
CA ALA A 77 33.51 8.84 35.94
C ALA A 77 34.95 8.55 35.43
N ASP A 78 35.76 7.84 36.22
CA ASP A 78 37.15 7.51 35.87
C ASP A 78 37.25 6.59 34.63
N GLU A 79 36.29 5.67 34.47
CA GLU A 79 36.20 4.78 33.30
C GLU A 79 35.74 5.52 32.04
N ALA A 80 34.76 6.43 32.17
CA ALA A 80 34.25 7.24 31.06
C ALA A 80 35.25 8.32 30.60
N GLU A 81 36.11 8.78 31.50
CA GLU A 81 37.16 9.76 31.21
C GLU A 81 38.40 9.16 30.52
N ASP A 82 38.58 7.83 30.57
CA ASP A 82 39.75 7.15 30.02
C ASP A 82 39.82 7.24 28.47
N PRO A 83 40.90 7.81 27.88
CA PRO A 83 41.01 7.97 26.44
C PRO A 83 41.03 6.65 25.65
N ALA A 84 41.57 5.57 26.23
CA ALA A 84 41.65 4.28 25.54
C ALA A 84 40.27 3.60 25.47
N LEU A 85 39.49 3.68 26.54
CA LEU A 85 38.10 3.21 26.56
C LEU A 85 37.22 4.06 25.65
N ARG A 86 37.41 5.39 25.62
CA ARG A 86 36.66 6.28 24.72
C ARG A 86 36.86 5.94 23.24
N ARG A 87 38.08 5.60 22.80
CA ARG A 87 38.34 5.14 21.42
C ARG A 87 37.64 3.81 21.08
N LEU A 88 37.49 2.91 22.06
CA LEU A 88 36.74 1.67 21.88
C LEU A 88 35.23 1.92 21.84
N ALA A 89 34.73 2.86 22.66
CA ALA A 89 33.34 3.32 22.59
C ALA A 89 33.03 3.98 21.23
N LEU A 90 33.95 4.81 20.70
CA LEU A 90 33.84 5.38 19.35
C LEU A 90 33.74 4.29 18.28
N THR A 91 34.57 3.25 18.38
CA THR A 91 34.52 2.10 17.45
C THR A 91 33.18 1.37 17.53
N ALA A 92 32.63 1.19 18.73
CA ALA A 92 31.32 0.56 18.91
C ALA A 92 30.18 1.44 18.39
N ALA A 93 30.21 2.75 18.64
CA ALA A 93 29.20 3.71 18.17
C ALA A 93 29.17 3.80 16.65
N HIS A 94 30.35 3.83 16.03
CA HIS A 94 30.47 3.76 14.57
C HIS A 94 29.96 2.42 14.04
N GLY A 95 30.31 1.30 14.68
CA GLY A 95 29.84 -0.04 14.31
C GLY A 95 28.34 -0.26 14.49
N SER A 96 27.68 0.47 15.40
CA SER A 96 26.22 0.45 15.57
C SER A 96 25.49 1.43 14.64
N GLY A 97 26.21 2.29 13.90
CA GLY A 97 25.64 3.29 13.00
C GLY A 97 24.98 4.48 13.70
N ASP A 98 25.33 4.77 14.96
CA ASP A 98 24.77 5.88 15.73
C ASP A 98 25.60 7.14 15.53
N SER A 99 25.24 7.94 14.51
CA SER A 99 26.00 9.13 14.10
C SER A 99 26.02 10.23 15.16
N GLU A 100 24.95 10.38 15.94
CA GLU A 100 24.89 11.37 17.02
C GLU A 100 25.82 10.97 18.16
N LEU A 101 25.81 9.68 18.52
CA LEU A 101 26.71 9.18 19.53
C LEU A 101 28.17 9.28 19.09
N VAL A 102 28.48 8.98 17.82
CA VAL A 102 29.80 9.24 17.23
C VAL A 102 30.20 10.70 17.41
N ALA A 103 29.36 11.65 17.00
CA ALA A 103 29.65 13.09 17.12
C ALA A 103 29.87 13.51 18.58
N SER A 104 29.05 13.00 19.51
CA SER A 104 29.17 13.32 20.94
C SER A 104 30.49 12.82 21.54
N ILE A 105 30.94 11.61 21.15
CA ILE A 105 32.19 11.02 21.61
C ILE A 105 33.37 11.78 20.99
N GLU A 106 33.31 12.14 19.71
CA GLU A 106 34.36 12.89 19.02
C GLU A 106 34.61 14.28 19.63
N ALA A 107 33.54 14.96 20.05
CA ALA A 107 33.63 16.26 20.73
C ALA A 107 34.38 16.19 22.08
N ALA A 108 34.40 15.02 22.72
CA ALA A 108 35.07 14.80 24.00
C ALA A 108 36.53 14.32 23.87
N MET A 109 37.07 14.17 22.65
CA MET A 109 38.44 13.68 22.42
C MET A 109 39.47 14.82 22.34
N THR A 110 40.72 14.57 22.76
CA THR A 110 41.76 15.61 22.92
C THR A 110 42.65 15.83 21.70
N ASP A 111 42.32 15.17 20.58
CA ASP A 111 43.05 15.23 19.31
C ASP A 111 44.51 14.71 19.36
N SER A 112 44.77 13.76 20.27
CA SER A 112 46.04 13.04 20.32
C SER A 112 46.32 12.25 19.01
N VAL A 113 47.56 11.81 18.81
CA VAL A 113 47.93 10.98 17.64
C VAL A 113 47.05 9.72 17.55
N GLU A 114 46.76 9.10 18.69
CA GLU A 114 45.88 7.93 18.80
C GLU A 114 44.42 8.25 18.49
N ASP A 115 43.94 9.43 18.85
CA ASP A 115 42.57 9.87 18.56
C ASP A 115 42.41 10.14 17.07
N ARG A 116 43.37 10.86 16.47
CA ARG A 116 43.41 11.08 15.01
C ARG A 116 43.50 9.77 14.24
N ILE A 117 44.25 8.79 14.76
CA ILE A 117 44.32 7.44 14.17
C ILE A 117 43.00 6.67 14.32
N ALA A 118 42.36 6.75 15.48
CA ALA A 118 41.05 6.12 15.67
C ALA A 118 40.02 6.69 14.68
N ARG A 119 39.95 8.01 14.53
CA ARG A 119 39.07 8.68 13.56
C ARG A 119 39.42 8.32 12.11
N LEU A 120 40.70 8.36 11.75
CA LEU A 120 41.17 7.99 10.41
C LEU A 120 40.81 6.54 10.05
N ARG A 121 40.92 5.62 11.01
CA ARG A 121 40.56 4.19 10.80
C ARG A 121 39.07 3.97 10.58
N LEU A 122 38.24 4.80 11.18
CA LEU A 122 36.77 4.75 11.06
C LEU A 122 36.27 5.62 9.90
N GLY A 123 37.16 6.27 9.14
CA GLY A 123 36.77 7.18 8.06
C GLY A 123 36.16 8.52 8.52
N LEU A 124 36.26 8.83 9.82
CA LEU A 124 35.75 10.08 10.41
C LEU A 124 36.73 11.26 10.21
N LEU A 125 37.96 10.96 9.81
CA LEU A 125 38.99 11.94 9.48
C LEU A 125 39.59 11.61 8.12
N GLU A 126 39.35 12.46 7.13
CA GLU A 126 40.01 12.38 5.83
C GLU A 126 41.29 13.19 5.82
N LEU A 127 42.39 12.58 5.40
CA LEU A 127 43.69 13.24 5.28
C LEU A 127 44.27 12.99 3.88
N PRO A 128 44.97 13.98 3.30
CA PRO A 128 45.81 13.74 2.13
C PRO A 128 46.80 12.60 2.40
N ALA A 129 47.13 11.82 1.36
CA ALA A 129 47.99 10.63 1.49
C ALA A 129 49.31 10.91 2.23
N ALA A 130 49.94 12.06 1.97
CA ALA A 130 51.18 12.47 2.63
C ALA A 130 51.01 12.73 4.14
N GLU A 131 49.88 13.31 4.55
CA GLU A 131 49.58 13.56 5.96
C GLU A 131 49.18 12.28 6.71
N ALA A 132 48.40 11.41 6.06
CA ALA A 132 48.11 10.07 6.57
C ALA A 132 49.40 9.25 6.77
N GLU A 133 50.30 9.27 5.79
CA GLU A 133 51.62 8.64 5.90
C GLU A 133 52.41 9.18 7.09
N ALA A 134 52.50 10.51 7.24
CA ALA A 134 53.22 11.15 8.35
C ALA A 134 52.64 10.73 9.72
N LEU A 135 51.31 10.68 9.84
CA LEU A 135 50.63 10.25 11.06
C LEU A 135 50.94 8.78 11.40
N TRP A 136 50.87 7.88 10.42
CA TRP A 136 51.19 6.46 10.63
C TRP A 136 52.68 6.22 10.93
N ARG A 137 53.59 7.01 10.35
CA ARG A 137 55.01 6.97 10.71
C ARG A 137 55.26 7.41 12.15
N ALA A 138 54.59 8.47 12.60
CA ALA A 138 54.67 8.94 13.99
C ALA A 138 54.16 7.86 14.96
N HIS A 139 53.05 7.18 14.62
CA HIS A 139 52.54 6.07 15.42
C HIS A 139 53.48 4.87 15.46
N LEU A 140 54.09 4.50 14.33
CA LEU A 140 55.08 3.42 14.28
C LEU A 140 56.31 3.73 15.14
N ALA A 141 56.81 4.96 15.08
CA ALA A 141 57.95 5.40 15.89
C ALA A 141 57.63 5.32 17.40
N ARG A 142 56.45 5.78 17.81
CA ARG A 142 55.98 5.67 19.20
C ARG A 142 55.83 4.22 19.63
N ALA A 143 55.09 3.41 18.86
CA ALA A 143 54.84 2.01 19.18
C ALA A 143 56.14 1.20 19.36
N ARG A 144 57.17 1.50 18.54
CA ARG A 144 58.49 0.89 18.70
C ARG A 144 59.20 1.34 19.97
N ALA A 145 59.12 2.63 20.32
CA ALA A 145 59.71 3.15 21.56
C ALA A 145 59.05 2.54 22.81
N ASP A 146 57.73 2.32 22.75
CA ASP A 146 56.95 1.72 23.84
C ASP A 146 57.03 0.18 23.87
N HIS A 147 57.77 -0.43 22.93
CA HIS A 147 57.79 -1.89 22.70
C HIS A 147 56.39 -2.52 22.51
N ASP A 148 55.44 -1.74 22.00
CA ASP A 148 54.09 -2.20 21.66
C ASP A 148 54.09 -2.85 20.26
N GLY A 149 54.32 -4.16 20.25
CA GLY A 149 54.39 -4.96 19.02
C GLY A 149 53.10 -4.90 18.19
N GLU A 150 51.93 -4.92 18.84
CA GLU A 150 50.63 -4.93 18.16
C GLU A 150 50.38 -3.59 17.43
N ALA A 151 50.65 -2.47 18.11
CA ALA A 151 50.55 -1.15 17.49
C ALA A 151 51.57 -0.96 16.36
N ALA A 152 52.80 -1.47 16.51
CA ALA A 152 53.82 -1.40 15.48
C ALA A 152 53.46 -2.22 14.23
N ALA A 153 52.92 -3.43 14.41
CA ALA A 153 52.45 -4.27 13.31
C ALA A 153 51.28 -3.61 12.57
N MET A 154 50.30 -3.06 13.29
CA MET A 154 49.17 -2.33 12.71
C MET A 154 49.62 -1.10 11.91
N ALA A 155 50.52 -0.27 12.46
CA ALA A 155 51.05 0.90 11.77
C ALA A 155 51.77 0.52 10.48
N THR A 156 52.57 -0.55 10.53
CA THR A 156 53.30 -1.07 9.36
C THR A 156 52.37 -1.58 8.27
N HIS A 157 51.30 -2.28 8.65
CA HIS A 157 50.24 -2.72 7.72
C HIS A 157 49.55 -1.54 7.03
N ARG A 158 49.22 -0.48 7.79
CA ARG A 158 48.57 0.72 7.24
C ARG A 158 49.50 1.53 6.34
N LEU A 159 50.78 1.66 6.68
CA LEU A 159 51.80 2.24 5.79
C LEU A 159 51.93 1.45 4.49
N ALA A 160 51.92 0.12 4.56
CA ALA A 160 51.95 -0.72 3.37
C ALA A 160 50.73 -0.49 2.47
N ALA A 161 49.54 -0.33 3.04
CA ALA A 161 48.33 0.01 2.29
C ALA A 161 48.43 1.37 1.56
N LEU A 162 49.24 2.30 2.08
CA LEU A 162 49.59 3.58 1.44
C LEU A 162 50.76 3.46 0.43
N GLY A 163 51.29 2.26 0.19
CA GLY A 163 52.42 2.02 -0.73
C GLY A 163 53.82 2.18 -0.11
N VAL A 164 53.88 2.38 1.21
CA VAL A 164 55.12 2.55 1.97
C VAL A 164 55.55 1.23 2.59
N ASP A 165 56.68 0.70 2.14
CA ASP A 165 57.28 -0.49 2.76
C ASP A 165 58.06 -0.12 4.03
N ALA A 166 57.44 -0.33 5.19
CA ALA A 166 58.07 -0.21 6.50
C ALA A 166 58.34 -1.56 7.18
N SER A 167 58.24 -2.68 6.43
CA SER A 167 58.29 -4.04 6.98
C SER A 167 59.57 -4.36 7.76
N ALA A 168 60.72 -3.86 7.30
CA ALA A 168 62.03 -4.03 7.97
C ALA A 168 62.09 -3.40 9.38
N GLN A 169 61.21 -2.44 9.68
CA GLN A 169 61.17 -1.81 11.01
C GLN A 169 60.60 -2.73 12.09
N LEU A 170 59.97 -3.85 11.71
CA LEU A 170 59.47 -4.87 12.63
C LEU A 170 60.55 -5.88 13.05
N ASP A 171 61.68 -5.97 12.33
CA ASP A 171 62.70 -7.01 12.54
C ASP A 171 63.34 -6.95 13.94
N GLU A 172 63.41 -5.77 14.55
CA GLU A 172 63.87 -5.58 15.93
C GLU A 172 62.90 -6.20 16.94
N LEU A 173 61.60 -5.95 16.78
CA LEU A 173 60.55 -6.48 17.66
C LEU A 173 60.36 -7.99 17.48
N ILE A 174 60.57 -8.50 16.26
CA ILE A 174 60.58 -9.94 15.97
C ILE A 174 61.78 -10.61 16.66
N ARG A 175 62.99 -10.04 16.54
CA ARG A 175 64.19 -10.57 17.22
C ARG A 175 64.08 -10.51 18.75
N ALA A 176 63.40 -9.49 19.28
CA ALA A 176 63.12 -9.37 20.70
C ALA A 176 62.04 -10.34 21.22
N GLY A 177 61.34 -11.06 20.32
CA GLY A 177 60.26 -11.98 20.68
C GLY A 177 58.93 -11.30 21.00
N SER A 178 58.83 -9.98 20.82
CA SER A 178 57.58 -9.21 20.99
C SER A 178 56.59 -9.46 19.85
N LEU A 179 57.07 -9.90 18.69
CA LEU A 179 56.26 -10.29 17.53
C LEU A 179 56.67 -11.69 17.01
N PRO A 180 55.72 -12.49 16.49
CA PRO A 180 56.04 -13.77 15.87
C PRO A 180 56.98 -13.65 14.65
N PRO A 181 57.80 -14.68 14.35
CA PRO A 181 58.53 -14.73 13.09
C PRO A 181 57.59 -14.68 11.89
N GLY A 182 57.91 -13.83 10.91
CA GLY A 182 57.15 -13.69 9.66
C GLY A 182 56.08 -12.60 9.64
N THR A 183 55.83 -11.88 10.75
CA THR A 183 54.87 -10.74 10.79
C THR A 183 55.18 -9.64 9.75
N ASN A 184 56.42 -9.54 9.29
CA ASN A 184 56.84 -8.58 8.25
C ASN A 184 56.45 -8.99 6.81
N ARG A 185 56.04 -10.26 6.56
CA ARG A 185 55.75 -10.79 5.21
C ARG A 185 54.51 -10.17 4.58
N LEU A 186 53.41 -10.07 5.32
CA LEU A 186 52.13 -9.53 4.80
C LEU A 186 52.23 -8.03 4.45
N PRO A 187 52.71 -7.12 5.33
CA PRO A 187 52.90 -5.72 4.96
C PRO A 187 53.81 -5.54 3.74
N ARG A 188 54.86 -6.35 3.60
CA ARG A 188 55.73 -6.32 2.42
C ARG A 188 54.97 -6.70 1.14
N ALA A 189 54.13 -7.74 1.18
CA ALA A 189 53.31 -8.13 0.03
C ALA A 189 52.31 -7.04 -0.38
N ILE A 190 51.67 -6.38 0.59
CA ILE A 190 50.74 -5.25 0.34
C ILE A 190 51.47 -4.05 -0.26
N ALA A 191 52.62 -3.66 0.31
CA ALA A 191 53.42 -2.56 -0.23
C ALA A 191 53.93 -2.86 -1.65
N THR A 192 54.23 -4.13 -1.94
CA THR A 192 54.59 -4.61 -3.29
C THR A 192 53.40 -4.50 -4.23
N PHE A 193 52.21 -4.95 -3.83
CA PHE A 193 50.97 -4.83 -4.62
C PHE A 193 50.67 -3.38 -5.03
N ARG A 194 50.89 -2.42 -4.13
CA ARG A 194 50.71 -0.99 -4.42
C ARG A 194 51.67 -0.43 -5.48
N ARG A 195 52.83 -1.09 -5.69
CA ARG A 195 53.84 -0.69 -6.69
C ARG A 195 53.74 -1.50 -7.98
N ASP A 196 53.56 -2.81 -7.85
CA ASP A 196 53.37 -3.79 -8.90
C ASP A 196 52.24 -4.74 -8.49
N PRO A 197 51.02 -4.54 -9.01
CA PRO A 197 49.87 -5.38 -8.67
C PRO A 197 50.07 -6.86 -9.03
N ALA A 198 50.81 -7.18 -10.10
CA ALA A 198 51.00 -8.56 -10.54
C ALA A 198 51.94 -9.32 -9.59
N GLU A 199 53.07 -8.72 -9.23
CA GLU A 199 54.01 -9.30 -8.26
C GLU A 199 53.37 -9.40 -6.87
N GLY A 200 52.69 -8.33 -6.42
CA GLY A 200 52.01 -8.32 -5.13
C GLY A 200 50.91 -9.36 -5.01
N LEU A 201 50.08 -9.57 -6.04
CA LEU A 201 49.08 -10.64 -6.07
C LEU A 201 49.73 -12.03 -5.98
N SER A 202 50.88 -12.24 -6.64
CA SER A 202 51.61 -13.51 -6.53
C SER A 202 52.09 -13.76 -5.10
N LEU A 203 52.61 -12.73 -4.43
CA LEU A 203 53.04 -12.82 -3.02
C LEU A 203 51.85 -13.07 -2.08
N LEU A 204 50.73 -12.39 -2.28
CA LEU A 204 49.51 -12.58 -1.49
C LEU A 204 48.93 -13.99 -1.67
N ARG A 205 48.91 -14.54 -2.90
CA ARG A 205 48.50 -15.93 -3.16
C ARG A 205 49.38 -16.96 -2.45
N ALA A 206 50.69 -16.71 -2.38
CA ALA A 206 51.60 -17.60 -1.67
C ALA A 206 51.37 -17.57 -0.14
N LEU A 207 51.03 -16.39 0.41
CA LEU A 207 50.79 -16.22 1.84
C LEU A 207 49.39 -16.66 2.27
N SER A 208 48.39 -16.58 1.39
CA SER A 208 46.97 -16.84 1.72
C SER A 208 46.69 -18.27 2.19
N SER A 209 47.59 -19.22 1.92
CA SER A 209 47.46 -20.59 2.43
C SER A 209 47.96 -20.76 3.87
N GLU A 210 48.74 -19.82 4.39
CA GLU A 210 49.37 -19.90 5.72
C GLU A 210 48.75 -18.88 6.70
N ASP A 211 48.32 -17.72 6.19
CA ASP A 211 47.87 -16.59 7.00
C ASP A 211 46.45 -16.14 6.61
N PRO A 212 45.47 -16.20 7.54
CA PRO A 212 44.12 -15.67 7.33
C PRO A 212 44.09 -14.18 6.95
N GLY A 213 44.98 -13.35 7.51
CA GLY A 213 45.08 -11.94 7.17
C GLY A 213 45.53 -11.75 5.73
N ALA A 214 46.46 -12.58 5.24
CA ALA A 214 46.89 -12.56 3.84
C ALA A 214 45.78 -13.04 2.89
N ALA A 215 44.98 -14.03 3.29
CA ALA A 215 43.83 -14.49 2.50
C ALA A 215 42.78 -13.39 2.32
N GLU A 216 42.46 -12.64 3.38
CA GLU A 216 41.56 -11.49 3.29
C GLU A 216 42.13 -10.36 2.41
N GLN A 217 43.41 -10.04 2.56
CA GLN A 217 44.06 -9.03 1.72
C GLN A 217 44.14 -9.45 0.24
N LEU A 218 44.32 -10.74 -0.04
CA LEU A 218 44.24 -11.26 -1.41
C LEU A 218 42.85 -11.01 -2.01
N VAL A 219 41.79 -11.25 -1.25
CA VAL A 219 40.41 -11.03 -1.70
C VAL A 219 40.17 -9.56 -2.02
N HIS A 220 40.54 -8.65 -1.13
CA HIS A 220 40.45 -7.21 -1.40
C HIS A 220 41.27 -6.78 -2.61
N ALA A 221 42.51 -7.28 -2.74
CA ALA A 221 43.38 -6.97 -3.87
C ALA A 221 42.79 -7.46 -5.21
N LEU A 222 42.15 -8.64 -5.23
CA LEU A 222 41.47 -9.19 -6.42
C LEU A 222 40.27 -8.34 -6.83
N ILE A 223 39.47 -7.86 -5.88
CA ILE A 223 38.36 -6.93 -6.15
C ILE A 223 38.89 -5.60 -6.69
N GLU A 224 39.96 -5.06 -6.09
CA GLU A 224 40.56 -3.79 -6.51
C GLU A 224 41.05 -3.81 -7.96
N VAL A 225 41.58 -4.94 -8.44
CA VAL A 225 42.00 -5.12 -9.84
C VAL A 225 40.89 -5.60 -10.77
N GLY A 226 39.63 -5.65 -10.31
CA GLY A 226 38.48 -6.03 -11.13
C GLY A 226 38.36 -7.52 -11.46
N ARG A 227 38.81 -8.41 -10.56
CA ARG A 227 38.74 -9.89 -10.70
C ARG A 227 37.83 -10.54 -9.64
N PRO A 228 36.51 -10.25 -9.63
CA PRO A 228 35.60 -10.71 -8.58
C PRO A 228 35.41 -12.23 -8.56
N ASP A 229 35.39 -12.91 -9.71
CA ASP A 229 35.24 -14.38 -9.76
C ASP A 229 36.38 -15.11 -9.03
N GLU A 230 37.62 -14.59 -9.17
CA GLU A 230 38.77 -15.11 -8.44
C GLU A 230 38.71 -14.78 -6.95
N ALA A 231 38.16 -13.63 -6.58
CA ALA A 231 37.94 -13.27 -5.18
C ALA A 231 36.91 -14.21 -4.52
N ILE A 232 35.84 -14.58 -5.24
CA ILE A 232 34.83 -15.55 -4.82
C ILE A 232 35.47 -16.94 -4.65
N ALA A 233 36.29 -17.39 -5.59
CA ALA A 233 37.00 -18.67 -5.48
C ALA A 233 38.03 -18.69 -4.33
N ALA A 234 38.74 -17.57 -4.13
CA ALA A 234 39.72 -17.42 -3.05
C ALA A 234 39.04 -17.43 -1.67
N THR A 235 37.90 -16.74 -1.51
CA THR A 235 37.13 -16.77 -0.25
C THR A 235 36.57 -18.15 0.05
N ALA A 236 36.03 -18.86 -0.94
CA ALA A 236 35.56 -20.24 -0.75
C ALA A 236 36.69 -21.18 -0.29
N SER A 237 37.87 -21.06 -0.91
CA SER A 237 39.06 -21.83 -0.53
C SER A 237 39.53 -21.50 0.89
N ALA A 238 39.52 -20.21 1.26
CA ALA A 238 39.87 -19.77 2.61
C ALA A 238 38.87 -20.25 3.67
N ALA A 239 37.57 -20.22 3.36
CA ALA A 239 36.52 -20.72 4.24
C ALA A 239 36.70 -22.21 4.54
N GLN A 240 36.96 -23.04 3.53
CA GLN A 240 37.21 -24.46 3.71
C GLN A 240 38.48 -24.74 4.52
N ARG A 241 39.55 -23.99 4.24
CA ARG A 241 40.87 -24.22 4.84
C ARG A 241 40.94 -23.79 6.30
N PHE A 242 40.48 -22.59 6.61
CA PHE A 242 40.56 -22.01 7.95
C PHE A 242 39.34 -22.33 8.82
N ARG A 243 38.27 -22.92 8.24
CA ARG A 243 37.02 -23.26 8.95
C ARG A 243 36.45 -22.08 9.75
N SER A 244 36.55 -20.87 9.19
CA SER A 244 36.16 -19.64 9.86
C SER A 244 34.86 -19.12 9.25
N ALA A 245 33.86 -18.87 10.11
CA ALA A 245 32.58 -18.26 9.72
C ALA A 245 32.80 -16.92 9.00
N ARG A 246 33.84 -16.17 9.38
CA ARG A 246 34.20 -14.90 8.73
C ARG A 246 34.39 -15.02 7.22
N PHE A 247 35.07 -16.07 6.75
CA PHE A 247 35.28 -16.27 5.32
C PHE A 247 34.03 -16.78 4.61
N VAL A 248 33.13 -17.49 5.31
CA VAL A 248 31.82 -17.88 4.78
C VAL A 248 30.95 -16.63 4.57
N THR A 249 30.91 -15.74 5.56
CA THR A 249 30.22 -14.45 5.49
C THR A 249 30.78 -13.58 4.37
N LEU A 250 32.11 -13.41 4.30
CA LEU A 250 32.75 -12.65 3.22
C LEU A 250 32.47 -13.26 1.83
N HIS A 251 32.49 -14.59 1.71
CA HIS A 251 32.11 -15.27 0.48
C HIS A 251 30.67 -14.95 0.07
N ALA A 252 29.71 -15.08 1.00
CA ALA A 252 28.31 -14.82 0.73
C ALA A 252 28.05 -13.36 0.31
N LEU A 253 28.69 -12.38 0.95
CA LEU A 253 28.58 -10.97 0.58
C LEU A 253 29.17 -10.68 -0.80
N LEU A 254 30.29 -11.32 -1.18
CA LEU A 254 30.85 -11.18 -2.53
C LEU A 254 29.98 -11.82 -3.61
N VAL A 255 29.42 -13.00 -3.33
CA VAL A 255 28.47 -13.66 -4.24
C VAL A 255 27.23 -12.78 -4.42
N PHE A 256 26.71 -12.18 -3.34
CA PHE A 256 25.61 -11.22 -3.42
C PHE A 256 25.91 -10.02 -4.33
N GLN A 257 27.13 -9.47 -4.25
CA GLN A 257 27.50 -8.28 -5.02
C GLN A 257 27.81 -8.57 -6.49
N HIS A 258 28.32 -9.77 -6.82
CA HIS A 258 28.93 -10.03 -8.12
C HIS A 258 28.38 -11.25 -8.88
N ALA A 259 27.52 -12.07 -8.27
CA ALA A 259 26.95 -13.27 -8.91
C ALA A 259 25.43 -13.14 -9.14
N ALA A 260 24.85 -14.17 -9.77
CA ALA A 260 23.41 -14.26 -10.01
C ALA A 260 22.62 -14.45 -8.70
N ALA A 261 21.37 -13.98 -8.69
CA ALA A 261 20.51 -13.97 -7.49
C ALA A 261 20.32 -15.36 -6.86
N GLU A 262 20.20 -16.44 -7.66
CA GLU A 262 20.02 -17.79 -7.08
C GLU A 262 21.28 -18.35 -6.43
N GLN A 263 22.47 -17.86 -6.81
CA GLN A 263 23.73 -18.22 -6.15
C GLN A 263 23.90 -17.41 -4.86
N ALA A 264 23.56 -16.12 -4.91
CA ALA A 264 23.58 -15.24 -3.74
C ALA A 264 22.61 -15.71 -2.65
N ASP A 265 21.39 -16.09 -3.03
CA ASP A 265 20.37 -16.60 -2.10
C ASP A 265 20.89 -17.81 -1.30
N ARG A 266 21.44 -18.80 -2.00
CA ARG A 266 22.03 -19.99 -1.37
C ARG A 266 23.23 -19.66 -0.48
N ALA A 267 24.16 -18.84 -0.97
CA ALA A 267 25.37 -18.49 -0.21
C ALA A 267 25.03 -17.72 1.09
N LEU A 268 24.06 -16.81 1.04
CA LEU A 268 23.59 -16.06 2.21
C LEU A 268 22.85 -16.96 3.21
N GLN A 269 22.01 -17.89 2.74
CA GLN A 269 21.36 -18.88 3.61
C GLN A 269 22.39 -19.75 4.35
N ASP A 270 23.37 -20.31 3.62
CA ASP A 270 24.42 -21.16 4.21
C ASP A 270 25.25 -20.39 5.24
N ALA A 271 25.59 -19.11 4.95
CA ALA A 271 26.32 -18.26 5.88
C ALA A 271 25.51 -17.98 7.16
N LEU A 272 24.21 -17.70 7.04
CA LEU A 272 23.34 -17.39 8.18
C LEU A 272 23.17 -18.57 9.15
N GLN A 273 23.33 -19.83 8.68
CA GLN A 273 23.27 -21.02 9.53
C GLN A 273 24.51 -21.19 10.43
N ILE A 274 25.65 -20.64 10.02
CA ILE A 274 26.95 -20.85 10.70
C ILE A 274 27.39 -19.58 11.45
N GLU A 275 26.92 -18.41 11.04
CA GLU A 275 27.32 -17.14 11.64
C GLU A 275 26.66 -16.91 13.00
N ASP A 276 27.50 -16.77 14.04
CA ASP A 276 27.10 -16.54 15.42
C ASP A 276 27.21 -15.05 15.83
N ARG A 277 27.84 -14.20 15.02
CA ARG A 277 28.05 -12.78 15.33
C ARG A 277 26.79 -11.97 15.02
N PRO A 278 26.16 -11.30 16.02
CA PRO A 278 24.91 -10.56 15.85
C PRO A 278 24.88 -9.58 14.67
N ALA A 279 25.89 -8.71 14.55
CA ALA A 279 25.95 -7.70 13.49
C ALA A 279 26.01 -8.31 12.07
N GLU A 280 26.73 -9.42 11.92
CA GLU A 280 26.91 -10.08 10.62
C GLU A 280 25.66 -10.88 10.24
N ARG A 281 24.99 -11.50 11.22
CA ARG A 281 23.67 -12.12 11.02
C ARG A 281 22.65 -11.11 10.53
N VAL A 282 22.64 -9.91 11.11
CA VAL A 282 21.78 -8.79 10.68
C VAL A 282 22.07 -8.42 9.23
N GLU A 283 23.33 -8.24 8.86
CA GLU A 283 23.74 -7.89 7.49
C GLU A 283 23.32 -8.98 6.50
N LEU A 284 23.68 -10.24 6.76
CA LEU A 284 23.35 -11.39 5.90
C LEU A 284 21.84 -11.52 5.69
N ALA A 285 21.05 -11.45 6.77
CA ALA A 285 19.60 -11.55 6.70
C ALA A 285 18.97 -10.36 5.97
N THR A 286 19.53 -9.15 6.13
CA THR A 286 19.08 -7.95 5.41
C THR A 286 19.30 -8.10 3.90
N ARG A 287 20.46 -8.63 3.47
CA ARG A 287 20.72 -8.92 2.04
C ARG A 287 19.84 -10.04 1.50
N LEU A 288 19.60 -11.08 2.29
CA LEU A 288 18.70 -12.17 1.88
C LEU A 288 17.25 -11.69 1.74
N ALA A 289 16.79 -10.82 2.64
CA ALA A 289 15.48 -10.19 2.54
C ALA A 289 15.38 -9.24 1.33
N ASP A 290 16.45 -8.55 0.95
CA ASP A 290 16.51 -7.73 -0.27
C ASP A 290 16.35 -8.58 -1.54
N ILE A 291 16.97 -9.77 -1.61
CA ILE A 291 16.73 -10.71 -2.72
C ILE A 291 15.23 -11.08 -2.79
N ALA A 292 14.63 -11.45 -1.66
CA ALA A 292 13.22 -11.82 -1.60
C ALA A 292 12.30 -10.65 -2.00
N ALA A 293 12.58 -9.43 -1.51
CA ALA A 293 11.84 -8.22 -1.85
C ALA A 293 11.92 -7.88 -3.35
N ARG A 294 13.10 -8.00 -3.98
CA ARG A 294 13.26 -7.81 -5.43
C ARG A 294 12.49 -8.86 -6.24
N ALA A 295 12.34 -10.06 -5.70
CA ALA A 295 11.51 -11.12 -6.26
C ALA A 295 10.01 -10.97 -5.94
N GLN A 296 9.59 -9.90 -5.24
CA GLN A 296 8.22 -9.67 -4.75
C GLN A 296 7.72 -10.74 -3.75
N ASP A 297 8.61 -11.53 -3.17
CA ASP A 297 8.30 -12.50 -2.10
C ASP A 297 8.38 -11.81 -0.72
N TRP A 298 7.40 -10.93 -0.48
CA TRP A 298 7.33 -10.11 0.73
C TRP A 298 7.10 -10.94 2.00
N THR A 299 6.40 -12.08 1.90
CA THR A 299 6.18 -13.00 3.02
C THR A 299 7.49 -13.62 3.50
N ARG A 300 8.35 -14.05 2.57
CA ARG A 300 9.67 -14.56 2.91
C ARG A 300 10.56 -13.45 3.49
N ALA A 301 10.54 -12.26 2.90
CA ALA A 301 11.28 -11.11 3.43
C ALA A 301 10.86 -10.77 4.87
N GLU A 302 9.54 -10.72 5.13
CA GLU A 302 8.97 -10.50 6.47
C GLU A 302 9.45 -11.58 7.45
N SER A 303 9.38 -12.87 7.08
CA SER A 303 9.79 -13.97 7.95
C SER A 303 11.28 -13.90 8.33
N ILE A 304 12.16 -13.57 7.37
CA ILE A 304 13.60 -13.45 7.62
C ILE A 304 13.88 -12.30 8.60
N LEU A 305 13.28 -11.13 8.35
CA LEU A 305 13.52 -9.92 9.13
C LEU A 305 12.89 -10.01 10.53
N ALA A 306 11.72 -10.62 10.66
CA ALA A 306 11.05 -10.83 11.95
C ALA A 306 11.89 -11.71 12.89
N GLN A 307 12.56 -12.74 12.36
CA GLN A 307 13.47 -13.58 13.14
C GLN A 307 14.66 -12.76 13.68
N VAL A 308 15.27 -11.92 12.85
CA VAL A 308 16.39 -11.06 13.27
C VAL A 308 15.96 -10.05 14.33
N VAL A 309 14.80 -9.44 14.16
CA VAL A 309 14.25 -8.49 15.15
C VAL A 309 13.98 -9.19 16.49
N ALA A 310 13.51 -10.44 16.47
CA ALA A 310 13.29 -11.22 17.70
C ALA A 310 14.60 -11.65 18.40
N ASP A 311 15.65 -11.94 17.63
CA ASP A 311 16.95 -12.40 18.15
C ASP A 311 17.81 -11.27 18.75
N GLN A 312 17.49 -9.99 18.46
CA GLN A 312 18.26 -8.82 18.90
C GLN A 312 17.51 -8.02 19.98
N THR A 313 18.23 -7.48 20.97
CA THR A 313 17.64 -6.62 22.01
C THR A 313 18.60 -5.51 22.44
N PRO A 314 18.35 -4.23 22.08
CA PRO A 314 17.34 -3.77 21.11
C PRO A 314 17.72 -4.14 19.65
N PRO A 315 16.74 -4.32 18.75
CA PRO A 315 17.02 -4.52 17.32
C PRO A 315 17.48 -3.22 16.65
N PRO A 316 18.32 -3.27 15.60
CA PRO A 316 18.71 -2.07 14.85
C PRO A 316 17.53 -1.48 14.06
N ASP A 317 17.36 -0.15 14.12
CA ASP A 317 16.24 0.57 13.47
C ASP A 317 16.09 0.26 11.98
N GLY A 318 17.21 0.16 11.24
CA GLY A 318 17.16 -0.15 9.82
C GLY A 318 16.54 -1.52 9.51
N VAL A 319 16.73 -2.52 10.39
CA VAL A 319 16.12 -3.84 10.23
C VAL A 319 14.62 -3.77 10.55
N VAL A 320 14.25 -2.99 11.57
CA VAL A 320 12.85 -2.76 11.93
C VAL A 320 12.12 -2.08 10.77
N TRP A 321 12.71 -1.04 10.15
CA TRP A 321 12.13 -0.39 8.98
C TRP A 321 12.03 -1.29 7.75
N ASN A 322 13.01 -2.15 7.52
CA ASN A 322 12.92 -3.16 6.46
C ASN A 322 11.78 -4.15 6.73
N LEU A 323 11.55 -4.54 7.99
CA LEU A 323 10.44 -5.40 8.39
C LEU A 323 9.09 -4.71 8.17
N VAL A 324 8.97 -3.45 8.59
CA VAL A 324 7.78 -2.62 8.37
C VAL A 324 7.47 -2.51 6.87
N ARG A 325 8.48 -2.26 6.04
CA ARG A 325 8.32 -2.24 4.57
C ARG A 325 7.80 -3.59 4.05
N ALA A 326 8.38 -4.71 4.50
CA ALA A 326 7.93 -6.04 4.09
C ALA A 326 6.48 -6.32 4.50
N GLN A 327 6.08 -5.91 5.73
CA GLN A 327 4.73 -6.05 6.24
C GLN A 327 3.72 -5.21 5.43
N LEU A 328 4.03 -3.95 5.12
CA LEU A 328 3.15 -3.11 4.30
C LEU A 328 2.97 -3.68 2.88
N ASN A 329 4.04 -4.18 2.27
CA ASN A 329 3.97 -4.78 0.94
C ASN A 329 3.34 -6.20 0.94
N SER A 330 3.12 -6.80 2.13
CA SER A 330 2.35 -8.04 2.29
C SER A 330 0.89 -7.81 2.77
N GLY A 331 0.43 -6.55 2.84
CA GLY A 331 -0.91 -6.17 3.33
C GLY A 331 -1.08 -6.28 4.85
N GLY A 332 0.02 -6.30 5.59
CA GLY A 332 0.09 -6.42 7.04
C GLY A 332 0.14 -5.08 7.78
N ASP A 333 -0.68 -4.09 7.43
CA ASP A 333 -0.62 -2.73 7.98
C ASP A 333 -0.74 -2.68 9.51
N ALA A 334 -1.65 -3.48 10.08
CA ALA A 334 -1.78 -3.58 11.54
C ALA A 334 -0.54 -4.19 12.20
N ARG A 335 0.14 -5.14 11.52
CA ARG A 335 1.43 -5.70 11.99
C ARG A 335 2.55 -4.69 11.86
N ALA A 336 2.57 -3.90 10.78
CA ALA A 336 3.50 -2.79 10.58
C ALA A 336 3.37 -1.75 11.69
N ALA A 337 2.14 -1.31 11.97
CA ALA A 337 1.85 -0.38 13.07
C ALA A 337 2.31 -0.95 14.42
N ALA A 338 1.93 -2.20 14.74
CA ALA A 338 2.36 -2.85 15.98
C ALA A 338 3.89 -2.99 16.09
N THR A 339 4.59 -3.22 14.98
CA THR A 339 6.06 -3.31 14.94
C THR A 339 6.69 -1.96 15.26
N VAL A 340 6.20 -0.87 14.66
CA VAL A 340 6.65 0.49 14.95
C VAL A 340 6.36 0.87 16.40
N THR A 341 5.14 0.65 16.90
CA THR A 341 4.77 0.97 18.29
C THR A 341 5.59 0.19 19.31
N ARG A 342 5.85 -1.11 19.05
CA ARG A 342 6.60 -1.97 19.96
C ARG A 342 8.08 -1.61 20.05
N HIS A 343 8.70 -1.30 18.92
CA HIS A 343 10.15 -1.13 18.83
C HIS A 343 10.59 0.34 18.82
N GLN A 344 9.67 1.27 18.53
CA GLN A 344 9.91 2.72 18.44
C GLN A 344 11.18 3.06 17.64
N PRO A 345 11.35 2.53 16.41
CA PRO A 345 12.55 2.78 15.62
C PRO A 345 12.64 4.26 15.25
N ARG A 346 13.84 4.84 15.26
CA ARG A 346 14.02 6.24 14.86
C ARG A 346 13.76 6.40 13.36
N VAL A 347 13.00 7.43 12.99
CA VAL A 347 12.83 7.87 11.60
C VAL A 347 14.03 8.74 11.23
N ARG A 348 14.83 8.33 10.25
CA ARG A 348 16.09 8.99 9.86
C ARG A 348 16.09 9.48 8.42
N SER A 349 15.09 9.08 7.64
CA SER A 349 14.97 9.42 6.22
C SER A 349 13.53 9.68 5.82
N GLU A 350 13.36 10.33 4.68
CA GLU A 350 12.05 10.56 4.08
C GLU A 350 11.29 9.25 3.82
N GLU A 351 11.99 8.21 3.35
CA GLU A 351 11.38 6.90 3.09
C GLU A 351 10.84 6.25 4.36
N GLU A 352 11.62 6.28 5.45
CA GLU A 352 11.18 5.78 6.76
C GLU A 352 9.98 6.59 7.30
N GLY A 353 9.95 7.91 7.07
CA GLY A 353 8.81 8.76 7.44
C GLY A 353 7.54 8.42 6.65
N LYS A 354 7.66 8.12 5.36
CA LYS A 354 6.54 7.63 4.54
C LYS A 354 6.03 6.28 5.01
N LEU A 355 6.93 5.34 5.34
CA LEU A 355 6.56 4.04 5.90
C LEU A 355 5.85 4.17 7.25
N TRP A 356 6.31 5.08 8.12
CA TRP A 356 5.64 5.41 9.38
C TRP A 356 4.21 5.88 9.12
N ALA A 357 4.02 6.87 8.23
CA ALA A 357 2.71 7.42 7.91
C ALA A 357 1.74 6.36 7.35
N GLN A 358 2.24 5.48 6.47
CA GLN A 358 1.46 4.37 5.91
C GLN A 358 1.05 3.36 6.97
N ALA A 359 1.97 2.94 7.86
CA ALA A 359 1.66 2.01 8.93
C ALA A 359 0.60 2.56 9.88
N MET A 360 0.76 3.83 10.30
CA MET A 360 -0.16 4.48 11.25
C MET A 360 -1.52 4.83 10.65
N ALA A 361 -1.65 4.85 9.31
CA ALA A 361 -2.93 5.11 8.65
C ALA A 361 -4.00 4.06 8.90
N SER A 362 -3.60 2.86 9.31
CA SER A 362 -4.49 1.70 9.47
C SER A 362 -5.07 1.53 10.88
N ILE A 363 -4.61 2.34 11.86
CA ILE A 363 -4.98 2.23 13.27
C ILE A 363 -5.73 3.47 13.77
N ALA A 364 -6.43 3.34 14.90
CA ALA A 364 -7.01 4.49 15.57
C ALA A 364 -5.90 5.33 16.22
N TRP A 365 -5.95 6.64 16.02
CA TRP A 365 -4.97 7.58 16.55
C TRP A 365 -5.31 7.98 17.99
N ASP A 366 -4.29 8.06 18.83
CA ASP A 366 -4.35 8.61 20.18
C ASP A 366 -3.48 9.89 20.29
N GLU A 367 -3.41 10.47 21.49
CA GLU A 367 -2.61 11.67 21.73
C GLU A 367 -1.12 11.45 21.50
N GLU A 368 -0.59 10.27 21.86
CA GLU A 368 0.84 9.95 21.70
C GLU A 368 1.25 9.88 20.21
N LEU A 369 0.42 9.25 19.38
CA LEU A 369 0.63 9.20 17.94
C LEU A 369 0.50 10.58 17.29
N ALA A 370 -0.45 11.40 17.75
CA ALA A 370 -0.60 12.77 17.26
C ALA A 370 0.62 13.64 17.59
N GLU A 371 1.15 13.55 18.81
CA GLU A 371 2.39 14.22 19.21
C GLU A 371 3.59 13.76 18.37
N MET A 372 3.70 12.44 18.14
CA MET A 372 4.76 11.88 17.30
C MET A 372 4.68 12.39 15.86
N ALA A 373 3.49 12.45 15.27
CA ALA A 373 3.29 12.99 13.92
C ALA A 373 3.73 14.46 13.82
N ILE A 374 3.38 15.28 14.81
CA ILE A 374 3.78 16.70 14.89
C ILE A 374 5.31 16.83 15.05
N ALA A 375 5.92 16.01 15.90
CA ALA A 375 7.35 15.99 16.11
C ALA A 375 8.10 15.62 14.82
N LEU A 376 7.69 14.56 14.13
CA LEU A 376 8.25 14.13 12.85
C LEU A 376 8.05 15.20 11.76
N ALA A 377 6.86 15.79 11.67
CA ALA A 377 6.61 16.86 10.70
C ALA A 377 7.51 18.09 10.95
N SER A 378 7.82 18.38 12.22
CA SER A 378 8.74 19.46 12.60
C SER A 378 10.20 19.12 12.28
N GLU A 379 10.63 17.87 12.51
CA GLU A 379 11.99 17.39 12.19
C GLU A 379 12.23 17.39 10.68
N PHE A 380 11.23 17.00 9.90
CA PHE A 380 11.28 16.96 8.43
C PHE A 380 10.64 18.19 7.77
N ALA A 381 10.61 19.36 8.45
CA ALA A 381 9.97 20.57 7.92
C ALA A 381 10.51 21.01 6.55
N GLU A 382 11.82 20.82 6.30
CA GLU A 382 12.45 21.08 4.99
C GLU A 382 11.91 20.17 3.87
N ASN A 383 11.37 19.01 4.23
CA ASN A 383 10.65 18.13 3.32
C ASN A 383 9.14 18.42 3.39
N ALA A 384 8.75 19.50 2.72
CA ALA A 384 7.40 20.03 2.73
C ALA A 384 6.31 18.99 2.41
N GLN A 385 6.58 18.04 1.50
CA GLN A 385 5.62 17.00 1.12
C GLN A 385 5.40 15.99 2.25
N LEU A 386 6.47 15.47 2.85
CA LEU A 386 6.35 14.51 3.94
C LEU A 386 5.69 15.15 5.17
N ALA A 387 6.14 16.34 5.58
CA ALA A 387 5.56 17.05 6.70
C ALA A 387 4.07 17.35 6.48
N THR A 388 3.69 17.73 5.27
CA THR A 388 2.28 17.93 4.89
C THR A 388 1.46 16.64 5.00
N VAL A 389 1.99 15.51 4.51
CA VAL A 389 1.29 14.21 4.57
C VAL A 389 1.04 13.79 6.01
N LEU A 390 2.05 13.91 6.88
CA LEU A 390 1.95 13.57 8.31
C LEU A 390 0.86 14.41 9.01
N LEU A 391 0.89 15.73 8.83
CA LEU A 391 -0.06 16.65 9.46
C LEU A 391 -1.48 16.54 8.88
N THR A 392 -1.59 16.34 7.56
CA THR A 392 -2.88 16.13 6.91
C THR A 392 -3.52 14.83 7.36
N HIS A 393 -2.72 13.77 7.54
CA HIS A 393 -3.22 12.51 8.08
C HIS A 393 -3.75 12.68 9.52
N LEU A 394 -3.03 13.39 10.40
CA LEU A 394 -3.52 13.75 11.73
C LEU A 394 -4.88 14.48 11.67
N VAL A 395 -4.98 15.53 10.87
CA VAL A 395 -6.19 16.38 10.77
C VAL A 395 -7.38 15.61 10.20
N THR A 396 -7.15 14.69 9.26
CA THR A 396 -8.21 13.91 8.62
C THR A 396 -8.62 12.69 9.44
N ALA A 397 -7.70 12.06 10.16
CA ALA A 397 -7.94 10.86 10.96
C ALA A 397 -8.51 11.14 12.35
N THR A 398 -8.34 12.35 12.91
CA THR A 398 -8.75 12.69 14.28
C THR A 398 -9.67 13.91 14.35
N ARG A 399 -10.34 14.10 15.50
CA ARG A 399 -11.06 15.33 15.83
C ARG A 399 -10.52 15.96 17.12
N GLY A 400 -10.46 17.29 17.17
CA GLY A 400 -10.07 18.03 18.37
C GLY A 400 -11.18 18.09 19.41
N THR A 401 -10.82 18.16 20.69
CA THR A 401 -11.77 18.54 21.76
C THR A 401 -12.36 19.93 21.46
N ALA A 402 -13.66 20.09 21.64
CA ALA A 402 -14.31 21.40 21.51
C ALA A 402 -13.64 22.42 22.44
N PRO A 403 -13.49 23.70 22.02
CA PRO A 403 -13.03 24.74 22.92
C PRO A 403 -14.02 24.85 24.09
N GLU A 404 -13.51 24.95 25.33
CA GLU A 404 -14.33 25.36 26.47
C GLU A 404 -14.88 26.75 26.15
N ILE A 405 -16.18 26.83 25.89
CA ILE A 405 -16.87 28.12 25.71
C ILE A 405 -16.97 28.70 27.13
N ASP A 406 -16.38 29.88 27.37
CA ASP A 406 -16.63 30.64 28.59
C ASP A 406 -18.16 30.80 28.73
N ASP A 407 -18.71 30.38 29.88
CA ASP A 407 -20.16 30.35 30.19
C ASP A 407 -20.88 31.69 29.91
N GLU A 408 -20.13 32.79 29.75
CA GLU A 408 -20.63 34.14 29.46
C GLU A 408 -21.18 34.34 28.03
N TYR A 409 -20.87 33.44 27.08
CA TYR A 409 -21.32 33.52 25.68
C TYR A 409 -22.13 32.31 25.19
N ALA A 410 -22.35 31.30 26.03
CA ALA A 410 -23.07 30.08 25.67
C ALA A 410 -24.56 30.32 25.32
N ASP A 411 -25.18 31.35 25.91
CA ASP A 411 -26.60 31.68 25.71
C ASP A 411 -26.91 32.39 24.36
N ALA A 412 -25.90 32.78 23.58
CA ALA A 412 -26.07 33.61 22.38
C ALA A 412 -25.77 32.90 21.05
N LEU A 413 -25.33 31.64 21.08
CA LEU A 413 -25.06 30.83 19.88
C LEU A 413 -26.06 29.69 19.85
N ASP A 414 -26.78 29.55 18.72
CA ASP A 414 -27.55 28.33 18.47
C ASP A 414 -26.61 27.12 18.63
N PRO A 415 -26.98 26.09 19.41
CA PRO A 415 -26.12 24.93 19.59
C PRO A 415 -25.83 24.30 18.23
N ILE A 416 -24.55 24.28 17.85
CA ILE A 416 -24.09 23.54 16.66
C ILE A 416 -24.54 22.10 16.89
N PRO A 417 -25.28 21.47 15.96
CA PRO A 417 -25.71 20.09 16.11
C PRO A 417 -24.50 19.21 16.43
N ASP A 418 -24.62 18.31 17.41
CA ASP A 418 -23.63 17.28 17.68
C ASP A 418 -23.50 16.40 16.43
N LEU A 419 -22.54 16.75 15.56
CA LEU A 419 -22.24 15.96 14.37
C LEU A 419 -21.74 14.58 14.83
N PRO A 420 -22.31 13.47 14.33
CA PRO A 420 -21.78 12.14 14.60
C PRO A 420 -20.43 11.99 13.89
N ASP A 421 -19.37 12.43 14.57
CA ASP A 421 -17.97 12.33 14.16
C ASP A 421 -17.30 11.21 14.95
N ASP A 422 -17.26 10.02 14.33
CA ASP A 422 -16.71 8.79 14.90
C ASP A 422 -15.17 8.77 14.90
N ARG A 423 -14.52 9.85 14.47
CA ARG A 423 -13.05 9.95 14.52
C ARG A 423 -12.57 9.98 15.97
N PRO A 424 -11.40 9.36 16.26
CA PRO A 424 -10.75 9.45 17.56
C PRO A 424 -10.58 10.91 18.01
N VAL A 425 -10.88 11.15 19.29
CA VAL A 425 -10.72 12.47 19.91
C VAL A 425 -9.29 12.63 20.38
N VAL A 426 -8.66 13.73 20.00
CA VAL A 426 -7.37 14.20 20.52
C VAL A 426 -7.53 15.60 21.08
N ARG A 427 -6.61 16.04 21.94
CA ARG A 427 -6.66 17.38 22.52
C ARG A 427 -6.65 18.46 21.43
N GLY A 428 -7.50 19.47 21.58
CA GLY A 428 -7.68 20.54 20.60
C GLY A 428 -6.42 21.40 20.36
N ASP A 429 -5.49 21.43 21.30
CA ASP A 429 -4.19 22.11 21.14
C ASP A 429 -3.27 21.40 20.14
N LEU A 430 -3.29 20.06 20.09
CA LEU A 430 -2.55 19.29 19.07
C LEU A 430 -3.08 19.57 17.66
N HIS A 431 -4.41 19.61 17.49
CA HIS A 431 -5.05 19.96 16.22
C HIS A 431 -4.69 21.38 15.78
N ARG A 432 -4.77 22.36 16.70
CA ARG A 432 -4.38 23.75 16.42
C ARG A 432 -2.93 23.83 15.98
N ARG A 433 -2.02 23.15 16.68
CA ARG A 433 -0.60 23.12 16.34
C ARG A 433 -0.34 22.48 14.97
N ALA A 434 -1.10 21.45 14.61
CA ALA A 434 -1.01 20.85 13.28
C ALA A 434 -1.42 21.83 12.17
N PHE A 435 -2.51 22.57 12.34
CA PHE A 435 -2.92 23.63 11.39
C PHE A 435 -1.92 24.79 11.31
N GLU A 436 -1.37 25.23 12.44
CA GLU A 436 -0.32 26.26 12.48
C GLU A 436 0.93 25.83 11.71
N LEU A 437 1.36 24.57 11.86
CA LEU A 437 2.47 24.00 11.11
C LEU A 437 2.16 23.86 9.62
N LEU A 438 0.95 23.42 9.24
CA LEU A 438 0.52 23.37 7.83
C LEU A 438 0.56 24.76 7.17
N ASN A 439 0.08 25.79 7.87
CA ASN A 439 0.16 27.17 7.40
C ASN A 439 1.61 27.64 7.26
N THR A 440 2.46 27.36 8.25
CA THR A 440 3.90 27.70 8.21
C THR A 440 4.61 27.04 7.04
N LEU A 441 4.32 25.76 6.77
CA LEU A 441 4.87 25.01 5.64
C LEU A 441 4.42 25.63 4.31
N TYR A 442 3.15 26.01 4.19
CA TYR A 442 2.64 26.68 3.00
C TYR A 442 3.25 28.07 2.79
N GLU A 443 3.38 28.88 3.84
CA GLU A 443 4.04 30.20 3.76
C GLU A 443 5.51 30.08 3.33
N THR A 444 6.20 29.01 3.74
CA THR A 444 7.62 28.79 3.44
C THR A 444 7.87 28.17 2.07
N HIS A 445 7.07 27.18 1.68
CA HIS A 445 7.31 26.34 0.49
C HIS A 445 6.25 26.50 -0.62
N GLY A 446 5.16 27.23 -0.36
CA GLY A 446 4.08 27.45 -1.31
C GLY A 446 3.46 26.15 -1.83
N GLU A 447 3.25 26.09 -3.15
CA GLU A 447 2.64 24.94 -3.83
C GLU A 447 3.48 23.65 -3.74
N ALA A 448 4.76 23.71 -3.36
CA ALA A 448 5.59 22.51 -3.20
C ALA A 448 5.11 21.59 -2.06
N THR A 449 4.30 22.12 -1.13
CA THR A 449 3.59 21.34 -0.10
C THR A 449 2.54 20.40 -0.69
N GLY A 450 2.04 20.68 -1.89
CA GLY A 450 0.83 20.05 -2.44
C GLY A 450 -0.47 20.58 -1.81
N LEU A 451 -0.39 21.53 -0.87
CA LEU A 451 -1.53 22.24 -0.31
C LEU A 451 -1.82 23.49 -1.12
N ARG A 452 -3.08 23.87 -1.16
CA ARG A 452 -3.51 25.16 -1.71
C ARG A 452 -4.42 25.83 -0.70
N ILE A 453 -3.92 26.89 -0.08
CA ILE A 453 -4.71 27.69 0.86
C ILE A 453 -5.57 28.65 0.04
N LEU A 454 -6.87 28.51 0.18
CA LEU A 454 -7.85 29.40 -0.44
C LEU A 454 -8.04 30.63 0.45
N SER A 455 -7.88 31.83 -0.13
CA SER A 455 -8.03 33.09 0.62
C SER A 455 -9.48 33.50 0.74
N THR A 456 -9.88 33.99 1.92
CA THR A 456 -11.26 34.40 2.25
C THR A 456 -11.50 35.91 2.18
N ALA A 457 -10.64 36.67 1.49
CA ALA A 457 -10.70 38.14 1.44
C ALA A 457 -12.06 38.66 0.94
N SER A 458 -12.76 37.90 0.08
CA SER A 458 -14.19 38.02 -0.17
C SER A 458 -14.81 36.67 -0.56
N PRO A 459 -16.12 36.45 -0.33
CA PRO A 459 -16.83 35.24 -0.77
C PRO A 459 -16.73 35.00 -2.29
N GLU A 460 -16.71 36.07 -3.09
CA GLU A 460 -16.61 36.00 -4.55
C GLU A 460 -15.21 35.57 -5.01
N GLU A 461 -14.15 36.12 -4.38
CA GLU A 461 -12.77 35.69 -4.64
C GLU A 461 -12.53 34.25 -4.19
N PHE A 462 -13.08 33.84 -3.03
CA PHE A 462 -13.00 32.47 -2.55
C PHE A 462 -13.69 31.49 -3.52
N LEU A 463 -14.91 31.81 -3.98
CA LEU A 463 -15.62 31.02 -4.97
C LEU A 463 -14.82 30.92 -6.28
N SER A 464 -14.33 32.03 -6.82
CA SER A 464 -13.53 32.00 -8.06
C SER A 464 -12.23 31.19 -7.93
N GLN A 465 -11.59 31.19 -6.74
CA GLN A 465 -10.43 30.34 -6.47
C GLN A 465 -10.81 28.85 -6.42
N ILE A 466 -11.94 28.49 -5.81
CA ILE A 466 -12.43 27.10 -5.83
C ILE A 466 -12.76 26.67 -7.27
N GLU A 467 -13.39 27.54 -8.05
CA GLU A 467 -13.73 27.28 -9.46
C GLU A 467 -12.50 27.03 -10.33
N ALA A 468 -11.38 27.70 -10.05
CA ALA A 468 -10.12 27.52 -10.76
C ALA A 468 -9.33 26.27 -10.34
N VAL A 469 -9.63 25.69 -9.16
CA VAL A 469 -8.90 24.56 -8.57
C VAL A 469 -9.60 23.23 -8.83
N LEU A 470 -10.93 23.21 -8.85
CA LEU A 470 -11.69 22.00 -9.14
C LEU A 470 -11.50 21.63 -10.62
N PRO A 471 -10.90 20.47 -10.95
CA PRO A 471 -11.01 19.93 -12.30
C PRO A 471 -12.50 19.76 -12.57
N ARG A 472 -13.02 20.48 -13.56
CA ARG A 472 -14.37 20.29 -14.07
C ARG A 472 -14.27 19.26 -15.19
N PRO A 473 -14.42 17.95 -14.91
CA PRO A 473 -14.68 17.03 -15.99
C PRO A 473 -15.90 17.55 -16.75
N ASP A 474 -15.82 17.54 -18.07
CA ASP A 474 -16.93 17.97 -18.90
C ASP A 474 -18.16 17.13 -18.53
N GLN A 475 -19.22 17.79 -18.04
CA GLN A 475 -20.42 17.11 -17.54
C GLN A 475 -21.02 16.22 -18.62
N THR A 476 -20.95 16.64 -19.88
CA THR A 476 -21.39 15.85 -21.03
C THR A 476 -20.56 14.58 -21.16
N GLN A 477 -19.23 14.64 -21.01
CA GLN A 477 -18.36 13.45 -21.05
C GLN A 477 -18.64 12.49 -19.90
N LEU A 478 -18.95 12.98 -18.69
CA LEU A 478 -19.33 12.10 -17.58
C LEU A 478 -20.69 11.43 -17.80
N THR A 479 -21.66 12.13 -18.38
CA THR A 479 -22.95 11.55 -18.76
C THR A 479 -22.79 10.49 -19.84
N ASP A 480 -21.98 10.76 -20.87
CA ASP A 480 -21.65 9.78 -21.92
C ASP A 480 -20.94 8.55 -21.35
N LEU A 481 -20.01 8.75 -20.42
CA LEU A 481 -19.31 7.67 -19.74
C LEU A 481 -20.26 6.83 -18.88
N ALA A 482 -21.18 7.47 -18.15
CA ALA A 482 -22.20 6.78 -17.38
C ALA A 482 -23.14 5.95 -18.28
N ASP A 483 -23.54 6.46 -19.46
CA ASP A 483 -24.33 5.68 -20.42
C ASP A 483 -23.54 4.48 -20.94
N GLN A 484 -22.25 4.63 -21.27
CA GLN A 484 -21.39 3.51 -21.67
C GLN A 484 -21.24 2.44 -20.57
N ILE A 485 -21.11 2.85 -19.30
CA ILE A 485 -21.11 1.94 -18.15
C ILE A 485 -22.46 1.23 -18.05
N SER A 486 -23.56 1.97 -18.20
CA SER A 486 -24.91 1.40 -18.15
C SER A 486 -25.10 0.33 -19.22
N ARG A 487 -24.44 0.43 -20.38
CA ARG A 487 -24.48 -0.55 -21.46
C ARG A 487 -23.44 -1.68 -21.32
N ALA A 488 -22.71 -1.74 -20.21
CA ALA A 488 -21.59 -2.66 -19.98
C ALA A 488 -20.55 -2.65 -21.12
N GLN A 489 -20.27 -1.45 -21.65
CA GLN A 489 -19.23 -1.25 -22.68
C GLN A 489 -17.89 -0.87 -22.05
N VAL A 490 -17.92 -0.17 -20.91
CA VAL A 490 -16.73 0.24 -20.15
C VAL A 490 -16.91 -0.09 -18.65
N PRO A 491 -15.83 -0.42 -17.93
CA PRO A 491 -15.87 -0.64 -16.48
C PRO A 491 -16.25 0.61 -15.67
N ALA A 492 -16.92 0.42 -14.54
CA ALA A 492 -17.18 1.49 -13.57
C ALA A 492 -15.87 2.10 -13.02
N GLY A 493 -14.79 1.32 -13.02
CA GLY A 493 -13.45 1.80 -12.65
C GLY A 493 -12.90 2.91 -13.55
N VAL A 494 -13.39 3.06 -14.79
CA VAL A 494 -13.00 4.18 -15.68
C VAL A 494 -13.57 5.51 -15.18
N LEU A 495 -14.77 5.49 -14.58
CA LEU A 495 -15.36 6.68 -13.95
C LEU A 495 -14.50 7.14 -12.78
N ALA A 496 -14.03 6.21 -11.94
CA ALA A 496 -13.14 6.52 -10.82
C ALA A 496 -11.85 7.22 -11.26
N LEU A 497 -11.22 6.74 -12.35
CA LEU A 497 -10.05 7.37 -12.95
C LEU A 497 -10.36 8.77 -13.48
N SER A 498 -11.52 8.94 -14.11
CA SER A 498 -11.91 10.21 -14.75
C SER A 498 -12.20 11.32 -13.73
N ILE A 499 -12.75 10.97 -12.57
CA ILE A 499 -13.07 11.92 -11.49
C ILE A 499 -12.02 11.98 -10.37
N GLY A 500 -10.95 11.20 -10.46
CA GLY A 500 -9.87 11.15 -9.48
C GLY A 500 -10.29 10.62 -8.10
N ARG A 501 -11.27 9.72 -8.05
CA ARG A 501 -11.74 9.07 -6.80
C ARG A 501 -11.28 7.62 -6.72
N SER A 502 -11.34 7.06 -5.52
CA SER A 502 -11.13 5.62 -5.32
C SER A 502 -12.22 4.83 -6.06
N TYR A 503 -11.87 3.64 -6.55
CA TYR A 503 -12.85 2.76 -7.20
C TYR A 503 -13.95 2.36 -6.20
N THR A 504 -13.56 2.10 -4.96
CA THR A 504 -14.46 1.80 -3.85
C THR A 504 -15.47 2.94 -3.62
N SER A 505 -15.05 4.21 -3.59
CA SER A 505 -15.98 5.33 -3.38
C SER A 505 -16.98 5.47 -4.53
N VAL A 506 -16.57 5.26 -5.78
CA VAL A 506 -17.47 5.29 -6.94
C VAL A 506 -18.55 4.21 -6.84
N LEU A 507 -18.16 3.00 -6.44
CA LEU A 507 -19.09 1.89 -6.27
C LEU A 507 -20.04 2.10 -5.08
N VAL A 508 -19.50 2.48 -3.92
CA VAL A 508 -20.30 2.72 -2.70
C VAL A 508 -21.31 3.86 -2.90
N GLN A 509 -20.89 4.96 -3.54
CA GLN A 509 -21.76 6.11 -3.81
C GLN A 509 -22.70 5.89 -4.99
N ARG A 510 -22.64 4.73 -5.66
CA ARG A 510 -23.40 4.44 -6.88
C ARG A 510 -23.24 5.54 -7.94
N SER A 511 -22.02 6.05 -8.15
CA SER A 511 -21.81 7.22 -9.01
C SER A 511 -22.18 6.99 -10.49
N ALA A 512 -22.14 5.73 -10.96
CA ALA A 512 -22.60 5.35 -12.29
C ALA A 512 -24.12 5.09 -12.36
N GLY A 513 -24.84 5.19 -11.23
CA GLY A 513 -26.26 4.92 -11.08
C GLY A 513 -26.64 3.45 -10.95
N LEU A 514 -25.84 2.53 -11.50
CA LEU A 514 -26.12 1.09 -11.47
C LEU A 514 -24.84 0.24 -11.56
N LEU A 515 -24.97 -1.06 -11.27
CA LEU A 515 -23.94 -2.07 -11.52
C LEU A 515 -24.49 -3.16 -12.45
N VAL A 516 -23.90 -3.31 -13.64
CA VAL A 516 -24.25 -4.41 -14.55
C VAL A 516 -23.46 -5.66 -14.16
N ALA A 517 -24.09 -6.59 -13.45
CA ALA A 517 -23.43 -7.78 -12.93
C ALA A 517 -23.75 -9.08 -13.65
N VAL A 518 -24.81 -9.12 -14.46
CA VAL A 518 -25.27 -10.34 -15.15
C VAL A 518 -25.18 -10.15 -16.65
N ALA A 519 -24.66 -11.17 -17.33
CA ALA A 519 -24.63 -11.18 -18.78
C ALA A 519 -26.01 -11.57 -19.33
N VAL A 520 -26.53 -10.78 -20.27
CA VAL A 520 -27.78 -11.07 -20.98
C VAL A 520 -27.57 -12.10 -22.10
N ASP A 521 -26.33 -12.20 -22.61
CA ASP A 521 -25.98 -13.22 -23.61
C ASP A 521 -25.87 -14.60 -22.94
N ASP A 522 -26.66 -15.57 -23.42
CA ASP A 522 -26.72 -16.93 -22.86
C ASP A 522 -25.35 -17.62 -22.85
N GLY A 523 -24.49 -17.36 -23.85
CA GLY A 523 -23.16 -17.94 -23.94
C GLY A 523 -22.21 -17.38 -22.87
N GLU A 524 -22.24 -16.06 -22.69
CA GLU A 524 -21.48 -15.36 -21.65
C GLU A 524 -21.98 -15.74 -20.24
N HIS A 525 -23.29 -15.86 -20.05
CA HIS A 525 -23.89 -16.30 -18.80
C HIS A 525 -23.54 -17.75 -18.47
N GLN A 526 -23.62 -18.66 -19.43
CA GLN A 526 -23.19 -20.05 -19.24
C GLN A 526 -21.69 -20.14 -18.90
N ALA A 527 -20.85 -19.30 -19.50
CA ALA A 527 -19.43 -19.25 -19.15
C ALA A 527 -19.20 -18.80 -17.70
N ASP A 528 -20.01 -17.88 -17.17
CA ASP A 528 -19.98 -17.50 -15.74
C ASP A 528 -20.38 -18.67 -14.83
N MET A 529 -21.46 -19.35 -15.18
CA MET A 529 -21.95 -20.53 -14.46
C MET A 529 -20.90 -21.65 -14.39
N ASP A 530 -20.26 -21.94 -15.53
CA ASP A 530 -19.20 -22.94 -15.63
C ASP A 530 -17.97 -22.56 -14.79
N ALA A 531 -17.56 -21.28 -14.85
CA ALA A 531 -16.45 -20.76 -14.07
C ALA A 531 -16.76 -20.78 -12.55
N ALA A 532 -17.97 -20.39 -12.14
CA ALA A 532 -18.40 -20.46 -10.74
C ALA A 532 -18.38 -21.90 -10.21
N MET A 533 -18.95 -22.84 -10.97
CA MET A 533 -18.95 -24.26 -10.61
C MET A 533 -17.52 -24.84 -10.52
N ALA A 534 -16.63 -24.48 -11.45
CA ALA A 534 -15.24 -24.91 -11.45
C ALA A 534 -14.38 -24.29 -10.32
N SER A 535 -14.88 -23.23 -9.70
CA SER A 535 -14.21 -22.51 -8.60
C SER A 535 -14.55 -23.08 -7.22
N ALA A 536 -15.55 -23.97 -7.12
CA ALA A 536 -15.95 -24.58 -5.87
C ALA A 536 -14.77 -25.29 -5.17
N GLY A 537 -14.53 -24.96 -3.91
CA GLY A 537 -13.44 -25.50 -3.09
C GLY A 537 -12.04 -25.02 -3.50
N ARG A 538 -11.93 -24.02 -4.38
CA ARG A 538 -10.65 -23.44 -4.82
C ARG A 538 -10.57 -21.95 -4.44
N PRO A 539 -9.36 -21.36 -4.38
CA PRO A 539 -9.24 -19.92 -4.19
C PRO A 539 -9.78 -19.15 -5.41
N ALA A 540 -10.30 -17.95 -5.18
CA ALA A 540 -10.68 -17.03 -6.23
C ALA A 540 -10.12 -15.64 -5.94
N VAL A 541 -9.69 -14.93 -6.99
CA VAL A 541 -9.34 -13.52 -6.88
C VAL A 541 -10.62 -12.71 -6.93
N VAL A 542 -10.82 -11.80 -5.97
CA VAL A 542 -12.02 -10.98 -5.87
C VAL A 542 -11.74 -9.54 -6.28
N ASP A 543 -12.69 -8.95 -7.00
CA ASP A 543 -12.74 -7.51 -7.27
C ASP A 543 -13.56 -6.75 -6.20
N ILE A 544 -13.37 -5.43 -6.10
CA ILE A 544 -14.09 -4.57 -5.15
C ILE A 544 -15.61 -4.57 -5.43
N SER A 545 -16.05 -4.68 -6.68
CA SER A 545 -17.47 -4.82 -7.01
C SER A 545 -18.12 -6.03 -6.33
N THR A 546 -17.38 -7.14 -6.21
CA THR A 546 -17.85 -8.34 -5.50
C THR A 546 -17.85 -8.16 -4.01
N LEU A 547 -16.86 -7.48 -3.43
CA LEU A 547 -16.89 -7.14 -2.01
C LEU A 547 -18.09 -6.23 -1.67
N LEU A 548 -18.40 -5.27 -2.54
CA LEU A 548 -19.61 -4.46 -2.41
C LEU A 548 -20.86 -5.33 -2.44
N VAL A 549 -21.03 -6.16 -3.46
CA VAL A 549 -22.22 -7.02 -3.59
C VAL A 549 -22.37 -7.95 -2.39
N LEU A 550 -21.31 -8.68 -2.02
CA LEU A 550 -21.33 -9.59 -0.86
C LEU A 550 -21.66 -8.85 0.44
N SER A 551 -21.23 -7.59 0.60
CA SER A 551 -21.52 -6.82 1.82
C SER A 551 -23.00 -6.52 2.04
N GLN A 552 -23.84 -6.67 1.01
CA GLN A 552 -25.27 -6.36 1.05
C GLN A 552 -26.15 -7.63 1.09
N LEU A 553 -25.57 -8.82 1.00
CA LEU A 553 -26.31 -10.08 0.99
C LEU A 553 -26.48 -10.65 2.40
N THR A 554 -27.69 -11.09 2.73
CA THR A 554 -27.94 -11.78 4.01
C THR A 554 -27.18 -13.11 4.09
N ASP A 555 -27.09 -13.83 2.97
CA ASP A 555 -26.43 -15.13 2.85
C ASP A 555 -24.99 -15.05 2.32
N ALA A 556 -24.32 -13.91 2.51
CA ALA A 556 -22.97 -13.67 1.98
C ALA A 556 -21.94 -14.76 2.34
N ASP A 557 -21.98 -15.26 3.59
CA ASP A 557 -21.07 -16.33 4.04
C ASP A 557 -21.38 -17.68 3.37
N THR A 558 -22.63 -17.93 2.98
CA THR A 558 -23.00 -19.14 2.22
C THR A 558 -22.43 -19.07 0.80
N VAL A 559 -22.54 -17.92 0.16
CA VAL A 559 -22.06 -17.70 -1.22
C VAL A 559 -20.53 -17.66 -1.26
N SER A 560 -19.89 -16.88 -0.39
CA SER A 560 -18.43 -16.81 -0.29
C SER A 560 -17.80 -18.12 0.24
N GLY A 561 -18.53 -18.90 1.04
CA GLY A 561 -18.07 -20.22 1.51
C GLY A 561 -17.93 -21.28 0.41
N GLN A 562 -18.32 -21.00 -0.84
CA GLN A 562 -18.10 -21.91 -1.96
C GLN A 562 -16.65 -21.95 -2.43
N VAL A 563 -15.88 -20.88 -2.20
CA VAL A 563 -14.46 -20.83 -2.53
C VAL A 563 -13.63 -21.03 -1.26
N SER A 564 -12.43 -21.58 -1.40
CA SER A 564 -11.60 -21.91 -0.23
C SER A 564 -10.91 -20.69 0.38
N ASP A 565 -10.72 -19.63 -0.41
CA ASP A 565 -10.06 -18.38 -0.01
C ASP A 565 -10.46 -17.25 -0.96
N LEU A 566 -10.62 -16.04 -0.41
CA LEU A 566 -10.85 -14.81 -1.17
C LEU A 566 -9.53 -14.04 -1.25
N ILE A 567 -9.01 -13.88 -2.46
CA ILE A 567 -7.74 -13.20 -2.70
C ILE A 567 -8.00 -11.79 -3.22
N LEU A 568 -7.53 -10.78 -2.48
CA LEU A 568 -7.65 -9.37 -2.88
C LEU A 568 -6.28 -8.82 -3.29
N ALA A 569 -6.23 -8.13 -4.43
CA ALA A 569 -5.00 -7.46 -4.86
C ALA A 569 -4.65 -6.31 -3.91
N LEU A 570 -3.36 -6.16 -3.55
CA LEU A 570 -2.89 -5.12 -2.64
C LEU A 570 -3.33 -3.69 -3.03
N PRO A 571 -3.31 -3.28 -4.32
CA PRO A 571 -3.83 -1.97 -4.73
C PRO A 571 -5.33 -1.79 -4.44
N ALA A 572 -6.12 -2.87 -4.57
CA ALA A 572 -7.54 -2.85 -4.24
C ALA A 572 -7.78 -2.75 -2.73
N TYR A 573 -6.97 -3.46 -1.93
CA TYR A 573 -7.01 -3.31 -0.48
C TYR A 573 -6.70 -1.88 -0.02
N HIS A 574 -5.65 -1.25 -0.56
CA HIS A 574 -5.34 0.15 -0.25
C HIS A 574 -6.42 1.13 -0.73
N ASP A 575 -7.09 0.85 -1.86
CA ASP A 575 -8.20 1.66 -2.36
C ASP A 575 -9.40 1.63 -1.40
N VAL A 576 -9.73 0.45 -0.84
CA VAL A 576 -10.76 0.28 0.19
C VAL A 576 -10.41 1.06 1.46
N LEU A 577 -9.17 0.95 1.96
CA LEU A 577 -8.73 1.71 3.14
C LEU A 577 -8.80 3.22 2.92
N ARG A 578 -8.42 3.70 1.72
CA ARG A 578 -8.52 5.11 1.36
C ARG A 578 -9.98 5.58 1.35
N ALA A 579 -10.89 4.79 0.76
CA ALA A 579 -12.30 5.12 0.75
C ALA A 579 -12.89 5.15 2.17
N ALA A 580 -12.51 4.21 3.04
CA ALA A 580 -12.95 4.17 4.44
C ALA A 580 -12.47 5.37 5.25
N LEU A 581 -11.24 5.85 5.00
CA LEU A 581 -10.74 7.08 5.61
C LEU A 581 -11.54 8.29 5.10
N GLN A 582 -11.76 8.40 3.78
CA GLN A 582 -12.54 9.48 3.19
C GLN A 582 -13.98 9.52 3.70
N ALA A 583 -14.64 8.37 3.83
CA ALA A 583 -15.98 8.26 4.39
C ALA A 583 -16.01 8.76 5.84
N ARG A 584 -15.03 8.39 6.67
CA ARG A 584 -14.92 8.90 8.06
C ARG A 584 -14.64 10.40 8.13
N THR A 585 -13.87 10.97 7.20
CA THR A 585 -13.63 12.42 7.18
C THR A 585 -14.89 13.20 6.79
N LEU A 586 -15.73 12.65 5.91
CA LEU A 586 -17.03 13.24 5.56
C LEU A 586 -17.96 13.37 6.79
N ALA A 587 -17.75 12.58 7.86
CA ALA A 587 -18.51 12.64 9.12
C ALA A 587 -18.48 14.03 9.76
N GLY A 588 -17.32 14.67 9.72
CA GLY A 588 -17.10 15.99 10.29
C GLY A 588 -17.41 17.14 9.33
N SER A 589 -17.94 16.87 8.13
CA SER A 589 -18.27 17.91 7.13
C SER A 589 -19.70 18.42 7.26
N PHE A 590 -19.88 19.73 7.04
CA PHE A 590 -21.18 20.41 6.96
C PHE A 590 -21.88 20.26 5.60
N GLY A 591 -21.21 19.75 4.58
CA GLY A 591 -21.78 19.56 3.24
C GLY A 591 -20.72 19.26 2.18
N SER A 592 -21.12 19.36 0.90
CA SER A 592 -20.24 19.18 -0.25
C SER A 592 -20.43 20.32 -1.27
N LEU A 593 -19.37 20.64 -2.02
CA LEU A 593 -19.45 21.56 -3.15
C LEU A 593 -19.52 20.75 -4.44
N GLY A 594 -20.51 21.03 -5.29
CA GLY A 594 -20.68 20.40 -6.60
C GLY A 594 -21.03 21.41 -7.68
N SER A 595 -21.10 20.95 -8.93
CA SER A 595 -21.56 21.79 -10.04
C SER A 595 -23.08 21.87 -10.04
N GLY A 596 -23.64 23.09 -10.04
CA GLY A 596 -25.07 23.31 -10.24
C GLY A 596 -25.52 22.97 -11.66
N ALA A 597 -26.83 22.78 -11.84
CA ALA A 597 -27.45 22.48 -13.15
C ALA A 597 -27.29 23.63 -14.18
N ALA A 598 -26.99 24.85 -13.73
CA ALA A 598 -26.55 25.93 -14.60
C ALA A 598 -25.06 25.76 -14.88
N ALA A 599 -24.70 25.56 -16.14
CA ALA A 599 -23.32 25.38 -16.58
C ALA A 599 -22.41 26.48 -15.99
N GLY A 600 -21.57 26.08 -15.04
CA GLY A 600 -20.46 26.90 -14.57
C GLY A 600 -20.53 27.43 -13.13
N SER A 601 -21.62 27.24 -12.38
CA SER A 601 -21.70 27.71 -10.98
C SER A 601 -21.46 26.60 -9.96
N LEU A 602 -20.58 26.83 -8.98
CA LEU A 602 -20.50 25.99 -7.79
C LEU A 602 -21.75 26.14 -6.92
N THR A 603 -22.31 25.01 -6.50
CA THR A 603 -23.44 24.95 -5.56
C THR A 603 -23.00 24.19 -4.32
N PHE A 604 -23.28 24.76 -3.16
CA PHE A 604 -23.13 24.07 -1.88
C PHE A 604 -24.35 23.18 -1.67
N TYR A 605 -24.08 21.89 -1.52
CA TYR A 605 -25.06 20.89 -1.11
C TYR A 605 -24.87 20.67 0.38
N GLU A 606 -25.86 21.12 1.15
CA GLU A 606 -25.92 20.85 2.57
C GLU A 606 -25.88 19.35 2.83
N ARG A 607 -25.29 18.96 3.96
CA ARG A 607 -25.22 17.57 4.38
C ARG A 607 -26.61 16.93 4.38
N ASN A 608 -26.72 15.82 3.65
CA ASN A 608 -27.79 14.86 3.85
C ASN A 608 -27.28 13.75 4.77
N GLU A 609 -27.81 13.70 6.00
CA GLU A 609 -27.39 12.74 7.02
C GLU A 609 -27.64 11.29 6.58
N GLU A 610 -28.78 11.01 5.95
CA GLU A 610 -29.11 9.67 5.43
C GLU A 610 -28.12 9.23 4.35
N HIS A 611 -27.75 10.12 3.43
CA HIS A 611 -26.75 9.81 2.39
C HIS A 611 -25.37 9.54 3.00
N TYR A 612 -25.01 10.30 4.04
CA TYR A 612 -23.74 10.14 4.72
C TYR A 612 -23.65 8.79 5.46
N GLU A 613 -24.67 8.46 6.27
CA GLU A 613 -24.74 7.17 6.98
C GLU A 613 -24.70 6.01 5.99
N PHE A 614 -25.43 6.11 4.87
CA PHE A 614 -25.39 5.15 3.79
C PHE A 614 -23.97 4.92 3.22
N VAL A 615 -23.21 5.98 2.92
CA VAL A 615 -21.85 5.86 2.40
C VAL A 615 -20.90 5.28 3.46
N ARG A 616 -21.02 5.74 4.72
CA ARG A 616 -20.19 5.27 5.84
C ARG A 616 -20.38 3.77 6.06
N ASP A 617 -21.63 3.33 6.22
CA ASP A 617 -21.95 1.97 6.63
C ASP A 617 -21.59 0.97 5.52
N ARG A 618 -21.86 1.32 4.25
CA ARG A 618 -21.40 0.50 3.11
C ARG A 618 -19.90 0.41 3.03
N THR A 619 -19.18 1.53 3.20
CA THR A 619 -17.72 1.50 3.12
C THR A 619 -17.13 0.66 4.26
N ALA A 620 -17.69 0.75 5.46
CA ALA A 620 -17.29 -0.07 6.60
C ALA A 620 -17.56 -1.57 6.35
N ALA A 621 -18.68 -1.91 5.73
CA ALA A 621 -19.01 -3.30 5.37
C ALA A 621 -18.04 -3.88 4.32
N VAL A 622 -17.68 -3.09 3.30
CA VAL A 622 -16.64 -3.47 2.31
C VAL A 622 -15.27 -3.61 2.97
N GLU A 623 -14.88 -2.68 3.85
CA GLU A 623 -13.63 -2.74 4.61
C GLU A 623 -13.55 -4.02 5.47
N ALA A 624 -14.64 -4.39 6.14
CA ALA A 624 -14.70 -5.60 6.95
C ALA A 624 -14.47 -6.88 6.12
N LEU A 625 -15.04 -6.96 4.92
CA LEU A 625 -14.79 -8.08 4.00
C LEU A 625 -13.37 -8.06 3.43
N ALA A 626 -12.86 -6.89 3.05
CA ALA A 626 -11.48 -6.75 2.56
C ALA A 626 -10.45 -7.23 3.58
N ARG A 627 -10.67 -6.96 4.88
CA ARG A 627 -9.81 -7.43 5.99
C ARG A 627 -9.85 -8.95 6.21
N ARG A 628 -10.88 -9.64 5.72
CA ARG A 628 -10.99 -11.11 5.76
C ARG A 628 -10.27 -11.79 4.58
N CYS A 629 -9.87 -11.02 3.56
CA CYS A 629 -9.25 -11.57 2.36
C CYS A 629 -7.75 -11.86 2.56
N SER A 630 -7.24 -12.85 1.83
CA SER A 630 -5.81 -13.02 1.60
C SER A 630 -5.30 -11.92 0.66
N ILE A 631 -4.40 -11.07 1.13
CA ILE A 631 -3.84 -10.00 0.31
C ILE A 631 -2.71 -10.55 -0.58
N ARG A 632 -2.69 -10.13 -1.86
CA ARG A 632 -1.63 -10.50 -2.81
C ARG A 632 -1.03 -9.27 -3.51
N PRO A 633 0.29 -9.10 -3.52
CA PRO A 633 0.96 -8.07 -4.32
C PRO A 633 0.86 -8.42 -5.80
N VAL A 634 0.91 -7.40 -6.66
CA VAL A 634 0.95 -7.62 -8.12
C VAL A 634 2.39 -7.86 -8.55
N GLY A 635 2.66 -9.02 -9.14
CA GLY A 635 3.98 -9.40 -9.63
C GLY A 635 4.49 -8.55 -10.81
N ALA A 636 5.76 -8.78 -11.18
CA ALA A 636 6.45 -8.04 -12.24
C ALA A 636 6.00 -8.41 -13.67
N ALA A 637 5.33 -9.53 -13.86
CA ALA A 637 4.68 -9.88 -15.14
C ALA A 637 3.27 -9.29 -15.18
N SER A 638 2.82 -8.74 -16.29
CA SER A 638 1.45 -8.20 -16.41
C SER A 638 0.83 -8.65 -17.74
N VAL A 639 -0.47 -8.90 -17.73
CA VAL A 639 -1.22 -9.20 -18.95
C VAL A 639 -1.40 -7.96 -19.84
N PHE A 640 -1.11 -6.77 -19.31
CA PHE A 640 -1.28 -5.48 -20.00
C PHE A 640 0.00 -4.96 -20.68
N GLY A 641 1.07 -5.78 -20.73
CA GLY A 641 2.30 -5.44 -21.44
C GLY A 641 2.94 -4.13 -20.97
N ASP A 642 3.24 -3.22 -21.91
CA ASP A 642 3.93 -1.93 -21.65
C ASP A 642 3.17 -1.01 -20.68
N ASN A 643 1.87 -1.22 -20.45
CA ASN A 643 1.07 -0.46 -19.49
C ASN A 643 1.14 -1.02 -18.05
N SER A 644 2.03 -1.98 -17.78
CA SER A 644 2.07 -2.73 -16.52
C SER A 644 2.17 -1.85 -15.27
N GLU A 645 2.95 -0.77 -15.28
CA GLU A 645 3.11 0.08 -14.09
C GLU A 645 1.83 0.84 -13.74
N ARG A 646 1.13 1.36 -14.75
CA ARG A 646 -0.16 2.04 -14.54
C ARG A 646 -1.24 1.05 -14.13
N ALA A 647 -1.30 -0.11 -14.80
CA ALA A 647 -2.27 -1.15 -14.48
C ALA A 647 -2.13 -1.66 -13.04
N ARG A 648 -0.90 -1.81 -12.54
CA ARG A 648 -0.61 -2.21 -11.15
C ARG A 648 -1.12 -1.23 -10.10
N ALA A 649 -1.24 0.06 -10.43
CA ALA A 649 -1.75 1.06 -9.49
C ALA A 649 -3.28 1.13 -9.47
N VAL A 650 -3.95 0.51 -10.45
CA VAL A 650 -5.40 0.58 -10.63
C VAL A 650 -6.07 -0.67 -10.04
N PRO A 651 -6.95 -0.53 -9.03
CA PRO A 651 -7.50 -1.66 -8.28
C PRO A 651 -8.09 -2.82 -9.10
N TRP A 652 -8.97 -2.49 -10.04
CA TRP A 652 -9.69 -3.49 -10.84
C TRP A 652 -8.79 -4.12 -11.92
N LEU A 653 -7.76 -3.43 -12.40
CA LEU A 653 -6.74 -4.00 -13.29
C LEU A 653 -5.77 -4.90 -12.52
N ALA A 654 -5.41 -4.51 -11.29
CA ALA A 654 -4.58 -5.32 -10.41
C ALA A 654 -5.23 -6.67 -10.07
N ALA A 655 -6.55 -6.72 -9.90
CA ALA A 655 -7.29 -7.97 -9.71
C ALA A 655 -7.14 -8.91 -10.92
N ILE A 656 -7.19 -8.38 -12.14
CA ILE A 656 -6.97 -9.15 -13.38
C ILE A 656 -5.53 -9.69 -13.43
N ASP A 657 -4.53 -8.85 -13.15
CA ASP A 657 -3.13 -9.27 -13.16
C ASP A 657 -2.85 -10.38 -12.13
N VAL A 658 -3.38 -10.26 -10.89
CA VAL A 658 -3.23 -11.29 -9.86
C VAL A 658 -3.91 -12.60 -10.29
N ALA A 659 -5.12 -12.55 -10.85
CA ALA A 659 -5.81 -13.73 -11.36
C ALA A 659 -5.02 -14.44 -12.45
N ALA A 660 -4.41 -13.69 -13.38
CA ALA A 660 -3.56 -14.24 -14.42
C ALA A 660 -2.27 -14.86 -13.90
N GLN A 661 -1.59 -14.18 -12.96
CA GLN A 661 -0.32 -14.63 -12.37
C GLN A 661 -0.48 -15.93 -11.59
N GLU A 662 -1.58 -16.06 -10.83
CA GLU A 662 -1.86 -17.21 -9.98
C GLU A 662 -2.60 -18.34 -10.72
N GLY A 663 -3.09 -18.09 -11.94
CA GLY A 663 -3.90 -19.05 -12.69
C GLY A 663 -5.24 -19.34 -11.99
N LEU A 664 -5.83 -18.32 -11.37
CA LEU A 664 -7.05 -18.39 -10.58
C LEU A 664 -8.22 -17.68 -11.28
N PRO A 665 -9.47 -18.07 -10.99
CA PRO A 665 -10.64 -17.39 -11.51
C PRO A 665 -10.80 -16.01 -10.86
N LEU A 666 -11.32 -15.04 -11.63
CA LEU A 666 -11.71 -13.72 -11.16
C LEU A 666 -13.20 -13.69 -10.83
N TRP A 667 -13.53 -13.48 -9.55
CA TRP A 667 -14.88 -13.18 -9.09
C TRP A 667 -15.10 -11.67 -9.13
N CYS A 668 -15.99 -11.22 -10.02
CA CYS A 668 -16.25 -9.81 -10.27
C CYS A 668 -17.71 -9.56 -10.68
N ASP A 669 -18.34 -8.55 -10.08
CA ASP A 669 -19.72 -8.15 -10.38
C ASP A 669 -19.81 -6.95 -11.35
N ASP A 670 -18.69 -6.49 -11.91
CA ASP A 670 -18.66 -5.58 -13.05
C ASP A 670 -18.48 -6.40 -14.35
N LEU A 671 -19.54 -6.51 -15.15
CA LEU A 671 -19.56 -7.28 -16.39
C LEU A 671 -18.48 -6.82 -17.39
N SER A 672 -18.20 -5.52 -17.47
CA SER A 672 -17.18 -4.97 -18.38
C SER A 672 -15.78 -5.39 -17.95
N VAL A 673 -15.50 -5.43 -16.64
CA VAL A 673 -14.23 -5.96 -16.10
C VAL A 673 -14.10 -7.44 -16.43
N ARG A 674 -15.18 -8.22 -16.26
CA ARG A 674 -15.18 -9.65 -16.62
C ARG A 674 -14.90 -9.88 -18.11
N ARG A 675 -15.50 -9.09 -19.00
CA ARG A 675 -15.21 -9.15 -20.45
C ARG A 675 -13.75 -8.86 -20.75
N LEU A 676 -13.17 -7.85 -20.10
CA LEU A 676 -11.73 -7.56 -20.23
C LEU A 676 -10.87 -8.74 -19.74
N ALA A 677 -11.18 -9.31 -18.57
CA ALA A 677 -10.47 -10.46 -18.02
C ALA A 677 -10.54 -11.69 -18.96
N ARG A 678 -11.71 -11.99 -19.54
CA ARG A 678 -11.84 -13.08 -20.52
C ARG A 678 -11.03 -12.84 -21.78
N SER A 679 -10.90 -11.58 -22.23
CA SER A 679 -10.03 -11.24 -23.37
C SER A 679 -8.55 -11.52 -23.10
N ALA A 680 -8.15 -11.53 -21.83
CA ALA A 680 -6.83 -11.95 -21.35
C ALA A 680 -6.73 -13.45 -21.01
N GLY A 681 -7.77 -14.25 -21.30
CA GLY A 681 -7.79 -15.70 -21.07
C GLY A 681 -8.10 -16.13 -19.64
N ILE A 682 -8.64 -15.24 -18.80
CA ILE A 682 -8.93 -15.51 -17.39
C ILE A 682 -10.39 -15.94 -17.25
N SER A 683 -10.63 -17.07 -16.57
CA SER A 683 -11.99 -17.49 -16.21
C SER A 683 -12.57 -16.54 -15.17
N CYS A 684 -13.82 -16.12 -15.32
CA CYS A 684 -14.45 -15.20 -14.40
C CYS A 684 -15.93 -15.54 -14.18
N PHE A 685 -16.47 -15.10 -13.05
CA PHE A 685 -17.88 -15.30 -12.69
C PHE A 685 -18.38 -14.18 -11.79
N SER A 686 -19.70 -13.99 -11.72
CA SER A 686 -20.36 -13.02 -10.84
C SER A 686 -20.93 -13.69 -9.59
N THR A 687 -21.32 -12.88 -8.61
CA THR A 687 -22.02 -13.35 -7.41
C THR A 687 -23.36 -13.99 -7.75
N MET A 688 -24.08 -13.46 -8.75
CA MET A 688 -25.33 -14.07 -9.23
C MET A 688 -25.09 -15.48 -9.79
N ALA A 689 -24.06 -15.66 -10.63
CA ALA A 689 -23.73 -16.98 -11.17
C ALA A 689 -23.39 -17.98 -10.05
N MET A 690 -22.65 -17.57 -9.02
CA MET A 690 -22.37 -18.43 -7.86
C MET A 690 -23.66 -18.77 -7.08
N ALA A 691 -24.56 -17.80 -6.89
CA ALA A 691 -25.84 -18.01 -6.23
C ALA A 691 -26.72 -19.01 -7.00
N GLU A 692 -26.70 -18.98 -8.33
CA GLU A 692 -27.42 -19.94 -9.19
C GLU A 692 -26.81 -21.33 -9.16
N VAL A 693 -25.47 -21.46 -9.18
CA VAL A 693 -24.79 -22.75 -9.00
C VAL A 693 -25.23 -23.37 -7.66
N LEU A 694 -25.27 -22.55 -6.61
CA LEU A 694 -25.71 -22.95 -5.27
C LEU A 694 -27.17 -23.40 -5.25
N ARG A 695 -28.07 -22.61 -5.84
CA ARG A 695 -29.49 -22.94 -5.98
C ARG A 695 -29.66 -24.29 -6.68
N ASP A 696 -29.04 -24.46 -7.83
CA ASP A 696 -29.17 -25.67 -8.65
C ASP A 696 -28.58 -26.90 -7.95
N SER A 697 -27.45 -26.74 -7.26
CA SER A 697 -26.85 -27.80 -6.46
C SER A 697 -27.75 -28.22 -5.28
N ARG A 698 -28.37 -27.25 -4.60
CA ARG A 698 -29.28 -27.52 -3.48
C ARG A 698 -30.59 -28.14 -3.95
N LEU A 699 -31.16 -27.67 -5.06
CA LEU A 699 -32.36 -28.29 -5.66
C LEU A 699 -32.12 -29.76 -6.04
N LYS A 700 -30.95 -30.08 -6.61
CA LYS A 700 -30.57 -31.48 -6.91
C LYS A 700 -30.45 -32.35 -5.66
N SER A 701 -30.14 -31.75 -4.52
CA SER A 701 -29.92 -32.44 -3.24
C SER A 701 -31.17 -32.46 -2.35
N ALA A 702 -32.20 -31.67 -2.68
CA ALA A 702 -33.44 -31.58 -1.92
C ALA A 702 -34.28 -32.85 -2.11
N HIS A 703 -34.86 -33.34 -1.01
CA HIS A 703 -35.68 -34.55 -0.98
C HIS A 703 -37.10 -34.30 -0.50
N THR A 704 -37.37 -33.13 0.08
CA THR A 704 -38.69 -32.74 0.59
C THR A 704 -39.19 -31.44 -0.07
N PRO A 705 -40.51 -31.22 -0.16
CA PRO A 705 -41.08 -29.96 -0.62
C PRO A 705 -40.56 -28.76 0.17
N ASP A 706 -40.51 -28.86 1.50
CA ASP A 706 -40.04 -27.78 2.38
C ASP A 706 -38.58 -27.38 2.09
N GLU A 707 -37.70 -28.34 1.75
CA GLU A 707 -36.32 -28.06 1.33
C GLU A 707 -36.26 -27.37 -0.03
N ILE A 708 -37.14 -27.73 -0.98
CA ILE A 708 -37.23 -27.08 -2.29
C ILE A 708 -37.71 -25.64 -2.11
N ASP A 709 -38.76 -25.42 -1.33
CA ASP A 709 -39.32 -24.10 -1.07
C ASP A 709 -38.29 -23.19 -0.39
N ALA A 710 -37.54 -23.70 0.61
CA ALA A 710 -36.47 -22.94 1.26
C ALA A 710 -35.35 -22.51 0.29
N VAL A 711 -35.02 -23.33 -0.72
CA VAL A 711 -34.04 -22.99 -1.75
C VAL A 711 -34.58 -21.92 -2.70
N ILE A 712 -35.86 -22.02 -3.09
CA ILE A 712 -36.53 -21.02 -3.92
C ILE A 712 -36.60 -19.68 -3.19
N ASP A 713 -37.01 -19.68 -1.92
CA ASP A 713 -37.09 -18.48 -1.08
C ASP A 713 -35.71 -17.81 -0.93
N THR A 714 -34.66 -18.61 -0.79
CA THR A 714 -33.29 -18.10 -0.71
C THR A 714 -32.85 -17.45 -2.03
N ALA A 715 -33.11 -18.09 -3.17
CA ALA A 715 -32.79 -17.53 -4.47
C ALA A 715 -33.59 -16.24 -4.75
N ALA A 716 -34.88 -16.23 -4.42
CA ALA A 716 -35.73 -15.06 -4.57
C ALA A 716 -35.26 -13.88 -3.71
N ARG A 717 -34.84 -14.14 -2.47
CA ARG A 717 -34.28 -13.14 -1.57
C ARG A 717 -32.97 -12.57 -2.11
N THR A 718 -32.04 -13.42 -2.56
CA THR A 718 -30.78 -12.95 -3.17
C THR A 718 -31.04 -12.04 -4.37
N VAL A 719 -31.96 -12.41 -5.27
CA VAL A 719 -32.34 -11.55 -6.40
C VAL A 719 -32.92 -10.22 -5.92
N GLY A 720 -33.79 -10.23 -4.90
CA GLY A 720 -34.37 -9.02 -4.32
C GLY A 720 -33.33 -8.10 -3.67
N GLU A 721 -32.39 -8.66 -2.89
CA GLU A 721 -31.29 -7.90 -2.27
C GLU A 721 -30.38 -7.26 -3.32
N LEU A 722 -30.00 -8.00 -4.37
CA LEU A 722 -29.22 -7.44 -5.49
C LEU A 722 -29.98 -6.35 -6.23
N HIS A 723 -31.29 -6.53 -6.45
CA HIS A 723 -32.13 -5.57 -7.15
C HIS A 723 -32.26 -4.27 -6.36
N ALA A 724 -32.54 -4.34 -5.06
CA ALA A 724 -32.52 -3.19 -4.14
C ALA A 724 -31.18 -2.44 -4.13
N GLU A 725 -30.11 -3.16 -4.48
CA GLU A 725 -28.75 -2.64 -4.58
C GLU A 725 -28.37 -2.04 -5.94
N PHE A 726 -29.36 -1.81 -6.81
CA PHE A 726 -29.15 -1.23 -8.14
C PHE A 726 -28.26 -2.10 -9.04
N VAL A 727 -28.18 -3.40 -8.72
CA VAL A 727 -27.62 -4.40 -9.61
C VAL A 727 -28.68 -4.73 -10.66
N VAL A 728 -28.30 -4.67 -11.93
CA VAL A 728 -29.23 -4.80 -13.05
C VAL A 728 -28.97 -6.04 -13.90
N ASP A 729 -29.92 -6.31 -14.80
CA ASP A 729 -29.96 -7.51 -15.65
C ASP A 729 -30.11 -8.80 -14.81
N LEU A 730 -30.80 -8.71 -13.68
CA LEU A 730 -31.16 -9.83 -12.81
C LEU A 730 -32.46 -10.50 -13.27
N PRO A 731 -32.67 -11.80 -13.04
CA PRO A 731 -33.92 -12.50 -13.37
C PRO A 731 -35.07 -12.14 -12.39
N VAL A 732 -35.46 -10.86 -12.36
CA VAL A 732 -36.49 -10.33 -11.46
C VAL A 732 -37.88 -10.70 -11.99
N THR A 733 -38.70 -11.32 -11.15
CA THR A 733 -40.12 -11.55 -11.45
C THR A 733 -40.92 -10.25 -11.38
N PHE A 734 -42.06 -10.18 -12.07
CA PHE A 734 -42.89 -8.98 -12.02
C PHE A 734 -43.43 -8.66 -10.61
N GLU A 735 -43.69 -9.68 -9.78
CA GLU A 735 -44.08 -9.45 -8.37
C GLU A 735 -42.95 -8.82 -7.57
N GLN A 736 -41.72 -9.34 -7.69
CA GLN A 736 -40.54 -8.73 -7.04
C GLN A 736 -40.32 -7.28 -7.51
N LEU A 737 -40.61 -6.99 -8.78
CA LEU A 737 -40.55 -5.61 -9.29
C LEU A 737 -41.58 -4.71 -8.62
N LEU A 738 -42.80 -5.20 -8.37
CA LEU A 738 -43.82 -4.44 -7.65
C LEU A 738 -43.46 -4.27 -6.17
N ASP A 739 -42.96 -5.32 -5.51
CA ASP A 739 -42.50 -5.25 -4.13
C ASP A 739 -41.38 -4.21 -3.98
N GLN A 740 -40.42 -4.20 -4.92
CA GLN A 740 -39.36 -3.20 -4.95
C GLN A 740 -39.89 -1.80 -5.27
N ALA A 741 -40.86 -1.66 -6.18
CA ALA A 741 -41.48 -0.38 -6.49
C ALA A 741 -42.22 0.19 -5.27
N GLU A 742 -42.88 -0.66 -4.47
CA GLU A 742 -43.50 -0.27 -3.21
C GLU A 742 -42.45 0.17 -2.18
N ALA A 743 -41.35 -0.59 -2.04
CA ALA A 743 -40.23 -0.25 -1.17
C ALA A 743 -39.55 1.07 -1.57
N ASP A 744 -39.47 1.35 -2.87
CA ASP A 744 -38.98 2.61 -3.45
C ASP A 744 -40.00 3.78 -3.30
N GLY A 745 -41.12 3.58 -2.61
CA GLY A 745 -42.17 4.59 -2.43
C GLY A 745 -42.86 4.97 -3.74
N TRP A 746 -42.92 4.03 -4.68
CA TRP A 746 -43.45 4.20 -6.05
C TRP A 746 -42.71 5.24 -6.89
N VAL A 747 -41.47 5.56 -6.52
CA VAL A 747 -40.52 6.30 -7.37
C VAL A 747 -39.80 5.28 -8.26
N PRO A 748 -39.56 5.56 -9.56
CA PRO A 748 -38.85 4.64 -10.46
C PRO A 748 -37.33 4.61 -10.17
N ALA A 749 -36.95 4.12 -9.00
CA ALA A 749 -35.57 3.95 -8.56
C ALA A 749 -35.01 2.58 -9.03
N ALA A 750 -34.80 1.62 -8.13
CA ALA A 750 -34.28 0.30 -8.48
C ALA A 750 -35.26 -0.46 -9.39
N ALA A 751 -36.56 -0.43 -9.07
CA ALA A 751 -37.58 -1.05 -9.91
C ALA A 751 -37.74 -0.37 -11.28
N GLY A 752 -37.60 0.96 -11.34
CA GLY A 752 -37.57 1.71 -12.60
C GLY A 752 -36.39 1.33 -13.48
N LEU A 753 -35.20 1.23 -12.88
CA LEU A 753 -33.97 0.83 -13.59
C LEU A 753 -34.09 -0.54 -14.24
N ALA A 754 -34.75 -1.51 -13.60
CA ALA A 754 -35.00 -2.82 -14.21
C ALA A 754 -35.81 -2.70 -15.51
N ILE A 755 -36.83 -1.84 -15.54
CA ILE A 755 -37.63 -1.56 -16.74
C ILE A 755 -36.83 -0.79 -17.79
N GLU A 756 -35.88 0.07 -17.40
CA GLU A 756 -34.97 0.76 -18.34
C GLU A 756 -33.97 -0.20 -19.03
N ARG A 757 -33.84 -1.45 -18.55
CA ARG A 757 -32.94 -2.45 -19.13
C ARG A 757 -33.57 -3.20 -20.31
N PRO A 758 -32.81 -3.43 -21.41
CA PRO A 758 -33.24 -4.31 -22.50
C PRO A 758 -33.61 -5.72 -22.06
N SER A 759 -32.91 -6.27 -21.06
CA SER A 759 -33.08 -7.64 -20.57
C SER A 759 -34.50 -7.92 -20.10
N TRP A 760 -35.10 -7.00 -19.32
CA TRP A 760 -36.46 -7.14 -18.83
C TRP A 760 -37.47 -7.28 -19.97
N TRP A 761 -37.37 -6.43 -20.99
CA TRP A 761 -38.25 -6.49 -22.16
C TRP A 761 -38.10 -7.78 -22.97
N GLY A 762 -36.89 -8.35 -23.01
CA GLY A 762 -36.63 -9.63 -23.67
C GLY A 762 -37.16 -10.85 -22.91
N TRP A 763 -37.31 -10.74 -21.58
CA TRP A 763 -37.76 -11.86 -20.73
C TRP A 763 -39.27 -11.90 -20.47
N GLN A 764 -39.99 -10.81 -20.68
CA GLN A 764 -41.45 -10.79 -20.49
C GLN A 764 -42.19 -11.19 -21.76
N ASP A 765 -43.24 -12.00 -21.62
CA ASP A 765 -44.13 -12.37 -22.73
C ASP A 765 -45.00 -11.19 -23.20
N ASP A 766 -45.48 -10.36 -22.27
CA ASP A 766 -46.32 -9.17 -22.55
C ASP A 766 -45.90 -7.99 -21.65
N PRO A 767 -44.73 -7.36 -21.89
CA PRO A 767 -44.22 -6.29 -21.05
C PRO A 767 -45.17 -5.08 -21.03
N VAL A 768 -45.79 -4.73 -22.16
CA VAL A 768 -46.70 -3.59 -22.27
C VAL A 768 -47.99 -3.85 -21.48
N GLY A 769 -48.56 -5.05 -21.58
CA GLY A 769 -49.74 -5.43 -20.80
C GLY A 769 -49.46 -5.45 -19.29
N LEU A 770 -48.28 -5.89 -18.86
CA LEU A 770 -47.87 -5.83 -17.45
C LEU A 770 -47.82 -4.38 -16.94
N LEU A 771 -47.25 -3.45 -17.72
CA LEU A 771 -47.22 -2.03 -17.37
C LEU A 771 -48.64 -1.44 -17.29
N MET A 772 -49.46 -1.64 -18.32
CA MET A 772 -50.82 -1.08 -18.43
C MET A 772 -51.79 -1.62 -17.38
N ASN A 773 -51.77 -2.93 -17.17
CA ASN A 773 -52.81 -3.60 -16.39
C ASN A 773 -52.42 -3.78 -14.92
N ARG A 774 -51.14 -3.63 -14.57
CA ARG A 774 -50.66 -3.87 -13.21
C ARG A 774 -49.86 -2.71 -12.63
N LEU A 775 -48.77 -2.29 -13.27
CA LEU A 775 -47.90 -1.27 -12.68
C LEU A 775 -48.58 0.12 -12.63
N TYR A 776 -49.04 0.63 -13.77
CA TYR A 776 -49.60 1.99 -13.84
C TYR A 776 -50.88 2.17 -13.02
N PRO A 777 -51.82 1.19 -12.93
CA PRO A 777 -52.94 1.28 -12.01
C PRO A 777 -52.53 1.50 -10.55
N VAL A 778 -51.53 0.76 -10.07
CA VAL A 778 -51.06 0.87 -8.68
C VAL A 778 -50.31 2.17 -8.45
N VAL A 779 -49.42 2.57 -9.36
CA VAL A 779 -48.72 3.86 -9.28
C VAL A 779 -49.71 5.03 -9.35
N ARG A 780 -50.78 4.94 -10.15
CA ARG A 780 -51.82 5.98 -10.22
C ARG A 780 -52.52 6.18 -8.87
N GLU A 781 -52.77 5.09 -8.15
CA GLU A 781 -53.42 5.14 -6.84
C GLU A 781 -52.46 5.63 -5.75
N ALA A 782 -51.23 5.10 -5.73
CA ALA A 782 -50.28 5.35 -4.65
C ALA A 782 -49.45 6.64 -4.84
N ALA A 783 -48.99 6.93 -6.06
CA ALA A 783 -48.08 8.04 -6.38
C ALA A 783 -48.31 8.58 -7.81
N PRO A 784 -49.49 9.19 -8.10
CA PRO A 784 -49.85 9.61 -9.46
C PRO A 784 -48.85 10.59 -10.10
N ALA A 785 -48.17 11.41 -9.30
CA ALA A 785 -47.13 12.33 -9.78
C ALA A 785 -45.90 11.63 -10.38
N GLN A 786 -45.67 10.35 -10.08
CA GLN A 786 -44.54 9.57 -10.60
C GLN A 786 -44.86 8.83 -11.89
N LEU A 787 -46.13 8.78 -12.33
CA LEU A 787 -46.52 8.10 -13.58
C LEU A 787 -45.71 8.54 -14.81
N PRO A 788 -45.45 9.85 -15.04
CA PRO A 788 -44.63 10.26 -16.18
C PRO A 788 -43.20 9.72 -16.10
N ASN A 789 -42.63 9.61 -14.90
CA ASN A 789 -41.27 9.09 -14.70
C ASN A 789 -41.20 7.58 -14.96
N TRP A 790 -42.20 6.81 -14.52
CA TRP A 790 -42.34 5.39 -14.86
C TRP A 790 -42.56 5.17 -16.35
N HIS A 791 -43.34 6.04 -17.00
CA HIS A 791 -43.54 5.98 -18.44
C HIS A 791 -42.26 6.29 -19.21
N ARG A 792 -41.49 7.30 -18.78
CA ARG A 792 -40.16 7.59 -19.31
C ARG A 792 -39.22 6.39 -19.19
N ALA A 793 -39.18 5.73 -18.03
CA ALA A 793 -38.36 4.54 -17.83
C ALA A 793 -38.74 3.41 -18.81
N ALA A 794 -40.04 3.17 -18.98
CA ALA A 794 -40.55 2.19 -19.94
C ALA A 794 -40.19 2.54 -21.40
N MET A 795 -40.32 3.81 -21.79
CA MET A 795 -39.94 4.28 -23.12
C MET A 795 -38.45 4.05 -23.40
N LEU A 796 -37.59 4.40 -22.45
CA LEU A 796 -36.14 4.22 -22.58
C LEU A 796 -35.77 2.73 -22.70
N GLY A 797 -36.34 1.87 -21.85
CA GLY A 797 -36.09 0.44 -21.89
C GLY A 797 -36.57 -0.23 -23.17
N ALA A 798 -37.80 0.07 -23.59
CA ALA A 798 -38.37 -0.47 -24.82
C ALA A 798 -37.57 -0.06 -26.06
N ALA A 799 -37.11 1.19 -26.09
CA ALA A 799 -36.21 1.66 -27.14
C ALA A 799 -34.88 0.92 -27.09
N ARG A 800 -34.20 0.85 -25.93
CA ARG A 800 -32.92 0.15 -25.79
C ARG A 800 -33.00 -1.36 -26.11
N ALA A 801 -34.18 -1.98 -26.02
CA ALA A 801 -34.42 -3.36 -26.42
C ALA A 801 -34.42 -3.57 -27.96
N GLN A 802 -34.52 -2.48 -28.74
CA GLN A 802 -34.50 -2.56 -30.20
C GLN A 802 -33.08 -2.47 -30.78
N SER A 803 -32.86 -3.17 -31.88
CA SER A 803 -31.54 -3.33 -32.50
C SER A 803 -31.16 -2.20 -33.45
N THR A 804 -32.14 -1.54 -34.09
CA THR A 804 -31.88 -0.49 -35.08
C THR A 804 -32.47 0.87 -34.66
N PRO A 805 -31.86 2.00 -35.07
CA PRO A 805 -32.38 3.34 -34.76
C PRO A 805 -33.85 3.54 -35.19
N ALA A 806 -34.26 2.98 -36.33
CA ALA A 806 -35.64 3.08 -36.81
C ALA A 806 -36.62 2.32 -35.91
N GLU A 807 -36.27 1.13 -35.44
CA GLU A 807 -37.09 0.38 -34.47
C GLU A 807 -37.13 1.07 -33.12
N GLN A 808 -36.00 1.65 -32.66
CA GLN A 808 -35.94 2.45 -31.43
C GLN A 808 -36.89 3.65 -31.51
N LEU A 809 -36.86 4.38 -32.62
CA LEU A 809 -37.74 5.52 -32.89
C LEU A 809 -39.22 5.08 -32.88
N GLN A 810 -39.51 3.95 -33.52
CA GLN A 810 -40.87 3.40 -33.56
C GLN A 810 -41.34 2.96 -32.16
N ALA A 811 -40.48 2.35 -31.33
CA ALA A 811 -40.81 1.97 -29.96
C ALA A 811 -41.16 3.19 -29.10
N LEU A 812 -40.37 4.28 -29.22
CA LEU A 812 -40.67 5.55 -28.56
C LEU A 812 -42.01 6.12 -29.01
N ALA A 813 -42.31 6.13 -30.32
CA ALA A 813 -43.57 6.61 -30.86
C ALA A 813 -44.77 5.76 -30.40
N ASN A 814 -44.62 4.43 -30.36
CA ASN A 814 -45.64 3.49 -29.91
C ASN A 814 -46.03 3.76 -28.45
N LEU A 815 -45.03 3.86 -27.56
CA LEU A 815 -45.29 4.09 -26.14
C LEU A 815 -45.77 5.52 -25.86
N ALA A 816 -45.24 6.53 -26.56
CA ALA A 816 -45.71 7.90 -26.42
C ALA A 816 -47.19 8.06 -26.83
N LEU A 817 -47.63 7.37 -27.89
CA LEU A 817 -49.03 7.39 -28.32
C LEU A 817 -49.94 6.50 -27.48
N LEU A 818 -49.38 5.44 -26.89
CA LEU A 818 -50.08 4.61 -25.90
C LEU A 818 -50.40 5.45 -24.66
N GLY A 819 -49.42 6.20 -24.14
CA GLY A 819 -49.51 6.90 -22.86
C GLY A 819 -49.54 5.93 -21.67
N TRP A 820 -50.03 6.40 -20.53
CA TRP A 820 -50.20 5.58 -19.32
C TRP A 820 -51.67 5.32 -18.95
N GLU A 821 -52.61 5.68 -19.83
CA GLU A 821 -54.05 5.43 -19.69
C GLU A 821 -54.66 4.96 -21.00
N LEU A 822 -55.80 4.26 -20.94
CA LEU A 822 -56.54 3.82 -22.13
C LEU A 822 -57.05 5.01 -22.96
N GLU A 823 -57.44 6.11 -22.32
CA GLU A 823 -57.87 7.37 -22.94
C GLU A 823 -57.08 8.55 -22.32
N PRO A 824 -55.79 8.72 -22.66
CA PRO A 824 -54.95 9.77 -22.10
C PRO A 824 -55.38 11.14 -22.62
N ALA A 825 -55.21 12.17 -21.79
CA ALA A 825 -55.47 13.54 -22.22
C ALA A 825 -54.47 13.97 -23.30
N LEU A 826 -54.86 14.93 -24.15
CA LEU A 826 -53.98 15.45 -25.20
C LEU A 826 -52.66 15.99 -24.63
N ASP A 827 -52.72 16.70 -23.49
CA ASP A 827 -51.54 17.25 -22.82
C ASP A 827 -50.56 16.16 -22.34
N ASP A 828 -51.07 15.00 -21.90
CA ASP A 828 -50.26 13.86 -21.50
C ASP A 828 -49.54 13.25 -22.70
N LEU A 829 -50.25 13.10 -23.83
CA LEU A 829 -49.66 12.64 -25.09
C LEU A 829 -48.58 13.61 -25.61
N VAL A 830 -48.84 14.92 -25.54
CA VAL A 830 -47.85 15.95 -25.89
C VAL A 830 -46.62 15.82 -24.97
N GLY A 831 -46.81 15.68 -23.66
CA GLY A 831 -45.74 15.45 -22.69
C GLY A 831 -44.93 14.17 -22.95
N ALA A 832 -45.61 13.08 -23.32
CA ALA A 832 -44.98 11.82 -23.67
C ALA A 832 -44.13 11.95 -24.95
N PHE A 833 -44.61 12.65 -25.99
CA PHE A 833 -43.81 12.91 -27.20
C PHE A 833 -42.64 13.87 -26.96
N ARG A 834 -42.76 14.86 -26.06
CA ARG A 834 -41.60 15.66 -25.63
C ARG A 834 -40.54 14.80 -24.94
N THR A 835 -40.97 13.89 -24.07
CA THR A 835 -40.08 12.91 -23.44
C THR A 835 -39.45 11.98 -24.49
N ALA A 836 -40.23 11.51 -25.48
CA ALA A 836 -39.73 10.70 -26.59
C ALA A 836 -38.60 11.41 -27.35
N ARG A 837 -38.77 12.69 -27.69
CA ARG A 837 -37.76 13.50 -28.37
C ARG A 837 -36.49 13.64 -27.54
N GLN A 838 -36.61 13.89 -26.23
CA GLN A 838 -35.45 13.94 -25.33
C GLN A 838 -34.69 12.61 -25.28
N LEU A 839 -35.41 11.48 -25.23
CA LEU A 839 -34.80 10.15 -25.24
C LEU A 839 -34.16 9.83 -26.60
N ALA A 840 -34.77 10.26 -27.72
CA ALA A 840 -34.20 10.07 -29.05
C ALA A 840 -32.85 10.78 -29.21
N VAL A 841 -32.71 12.00 -28.68
CA VAL A 841 -31.42 12.71 -28.61
C VAL A 841 -30.42 11.93 -27.74
N ALA A 842 -30.83 11.49 -26.55
CA ALA A 842 -29.97 10.73 -25.63
C ALA A 842 -29.52 9.36 -26.20
N LEU A 843 -30.26 8.79 -27.14
CA LEU A 843 -29.91 7.54 -27.82
C LEU A 843 -28.99 7.74 -29.04
N GLY A 844 -28.43 8.94 -29.22
CA GLY A 844 -27.52 9.26 -30.33
C GLY A 844 -28.21 9.95 -31.50
N ASP A 845 -29.23 10.76 -31.22
CA ASP A 845 -30.03 11.52 -32.19
C ASP A 845 -30.63 10.64 -33.30
N ILE A 846 -31.47 9.68 -32.87
CA ILE A 846 -32.07 8.66 -33.75
C ILE A 846 -33.25 9.16 -34.61
N GLY A 847 -33.52 10.48 -34.61
CA GLY A 847 -34.62 11.12 -35.36
C GLY A 847 -35.78 11.62 -34.47
N ASP A 848 -36.81 12.24 -35.09
CA ASP A 848 -38.00 12.72 -34.37
C ASP A 848 -39.06 11.61 -34.25
N PRO A 849 -39.45 11.18 -33.03
CA PRO A 849 -40.48 10.14 -32.82
C PRO A 849 -41.83 10.47 -33.47
N LEU A 850 -42.10 11.74 -33.79
CA LEU A 850 -43.31 12.13 -34.52
C LEU A 850 -43.38 11.49 -35.92
N GLU A 851 -42.24 11.19 -36.55
CA GLU A 851 -42.19 10.49 -37.83
C GLU A 851 -42.78 9.07 -37.76
N GLY A 852 -42.69 8.43 -36.57
CA GLY A 852 -43.23 7.10 -36.29
C GLY A 852 -44.72 7.09 -35.94
N LEU A 853 -45.35 8.26 -35.77
CA LEU A 853 -46.75 8.40 -35.32
C LEU A 853 -47.77 7.65 -36.20
N PRO A 854 -47.70 7.68 -37.56
CA PRO A 854 -48.65 6.96 -38.40
C PRO A 854 -48.61 5.45 -38.17
N ALA A 855 -47.40 4.88 -38.05
CA ALA A 855 -47.23 3.45 -37.79
C ALA A 855 -47.66 3.09 -36.36
N ALA A 856 -47.35 3.94 -35.37
CA ALA A 856 -47.77 3.75 -33.99
C ALA A 856 -49.30 3.69 -33.87
N ARG A 857 -50.00 4.56 -34.59
CA ARG A 857 -51.46 4.56 -34.66
C ARG A 857 -52.01 3.24 -35.20
N THR A 858 -51.41 2.71 -36.26
CA THR A 858 -51.80 1.41 -36.83
C THR A 858 -51.59 0.29 -35.83
N VAL A 859 -50.40 0.23 -35.20
CA VAL A 859 -50.07 -0.78 -34.18
C VAL A 859 -51.06 -0.74 -33.01
N LEU A 860 -51.36 0.44 -32.47
CA LEU A 860 -52.32 0.59 -31.38
C LEU A 860 -53.74 0.17 -31.79
N ALA A 861 -54.18 0.51 -33.00
CA ALA A 861 -55.50 0.09 -33.50
C ALA A 861 -55.60 -1.44 -33.69
N GLU A 862 -54.54 -2.09 -34.17
CA GLU A 862 -54.46 -3.55 -34.29
C GLU A 862 -54.53 -4.26 -32.92
N ASN A 863 -54.03 -3.60 -31.88
CA ASN A 863 -54.10 -4.06 -30.49
C ASN A 863 -55.37 -3.58 -29.75
N GLY A 864 -56.37 -3.06 -30.47
CA GLY A 864 -57.69 -2.71 -29.91
C GLY A 864 -57.74 -1.38 -29.16
N ILE A 865 -56.74 -0.51 -29.31
CA ILE A 865 -56.66 0.83 -28.69
C ILE A 865 -56.68 1.91 -29.79
N PRO A 866 -57.82 2.14 -30.48
CA PRO A 866 -57.87 3.09 -31.58
C PRO A 866 -57.77 4.54 -31.09
N ARG A 867 -56.88 5.33 -31.71
CA ARG A 867 -56.84 6.79 -31.57
C ARG A 867 -57.62 7.45 -32.71
N THR A 868 -58.48 8.41 -32.36
CA THR A 868 -59.32 9.13 -33.34
C THR A 868 -58.47 10.02 -34.25
N ASP A 869 -58.93 10.27 -35.47
CA ASP A 869 -58.24 11.19 -36.40
C ASP A 869 -58.03 12.57 -35.78
N GLN A 870 -59.01 13.04 -34.99
CA GLN A 870 -58.96 14.34 -34.33
C GLN A 870 -57.83 14.42 -33.31
N VAL A 871 -57.65 13.40 -32.46
CA VAL A 871 -56.56 13.36 -31.46
C VAL A 871 -55.19 13.38 -32.14
N ILE A 872 -55.03 12.64 -33.24
CA ILE A 872 -53.78 12.58 -34.01
C ILE A 872 -53.49 13.93 -34.67
N LEU A 873 -54.49 14.58 -35.25
CA LEU A 873 -54.37 15.90 -35.85
C LEU A 873 -53.99 16.96 -34.80
N ASP A 874 -54.69 17.00 -33.67
CA ASP A 874 -54.46 17.98 -32.60
C ASP A 874 -53.07 17.79 -31.96
N LEU A 875 -52.63 16.53 -31.77
CA LEU A 875 -51.29 16.21 -31.28
C LEU A 875 -50.20 16.68 -32.25
N THR A 876 -50.37 16.41 -33.54
CA THR A 876 -49.41 16.80 -34.59
C THR A 876 -49.29 18.32 -34.68
N VAL A 877 -50.42 19.02 -34.77
CA VAL A 877 -50.44 20.50 -34.83
C VAL A 877 -49.77 21.11 -33.61
N THR A 878 -50.02 20.58 -32.41
CA THR A 878 -49.43 21.09 -31.17
C THR A 878 -47.91 20.89 -31.14
N LEU A 879 -47.42 19.70 -31.52
CA LEU A 879 -45.99 19.36 -31.50
C LEU A 879 -45.19 20.02 -32.65
N GLU A 880 -45.81 20.30 -33.79
CA GLU A 880 -45.20 21.01 -34.93
C GLU A 880 -45.14 22.53 -34.69
N ALA A 881 -46.15 23.10 -34.03
CA ALA A 881 -46.16 24.52 -33.67
C ALA A 881 -44.98 24.90 -32.75
N GLU A 882 -44.48 23.96 -31.95
CA GLU A 882 -43.30 24.16 -31.08
C GLU A 882 -41.97 24.18 -31.85
N VAL A 883 -41.87 23.45 -32.96
CA VAL A 883 -40.67 23.43 -33.82
C VAL A 883 -40.52 24.74 -34.61
N GLY A 884 -41.64 25.41 -34.92
CA GLY A 884 -41.67 26.67 -35.64
C GLY A 884 -41.26 27.91 -34.85
N VAL A 885 -41.19 27.85 -33.51
CA VAL A 885 -40.90 29.01 -32.63
C VAL A 885 -39.40 29.16 -32.31
N VAL A 886 -38.56 28.21 -32.72
CA VAL A 886 -37.10 28.21 -32.44
C VAL A 886 -36.27 28.79 -33.61
N VAL A 887 -36.92 29.27 -34.69
CA VAL A 887 -36.24 29.81 -35.90
C VAL A 887 -36.58 31.28 -36.21
N GLU A 888 -37.10 32.06 -35.25
CA GLU A 888 -37.15 33.54 -35.35
C GLU A 888 -36.20 34.25 -34.39
#